data_AF-A0A914RF51-F1
#
_entry.id   AF-A0A914RF51-F1
#
_cell.length_a   1.000
_cell.length_b   1.000
_cell.length_c   1.000
_cell.angle_alpha   90.00
_cell.angle_beta   90.00
_cell.angle_gamma   90.00
#
_symmetry.space_group_name_H-M   'P 1'
#
loop_
_entity.id
_entity.type
_entity.pdbx_description
1 polymer ?
#
loop_
_entity_poly.entity_id
_entity_poly.type
_entity_poly.pdbx_seq_one_letter_code
_entity_poly.pdbx_strand_id
1 'polypeptide(L)'
;MPLYEMINGTDDAYEQYPENSGYCLYNSIRPIRLTPLIFVFIEKAIDESVLLEQLKQIYSKGIHSLAIAFLHSYKIAAKVGFTNISLSSDVMPMIKIVPRGYTACADAYLTPIIRQYISNFNAGFADNLDGVRVEFFGSRAIMSGPAAVTYEESEKRETINSMLTSSRYAGSFAHVMETTVAGVTIQAPQVLDIRTVAAGGGESSFNAMQHITNEANAFYRVHSDSSRAQMSVEETALGFIDVANETMCRAVKSITQHMLACFGGAGGQHACAIAKSLGIKTIFVHRFSGILSAYGLALADVVHEAQEPAGKTFTKENFEYFLNRLDSLKKQCRCELTKVGFTDNSIRYEPFLHMRYERTDCALMCASPDEETIMLERYEEVFHDSYKREFGFTIPDRAIIVDDIRVRGVGISRMAERVKIAKTSEPDNPPLKAITDCYFRDGKLKTKVYSLNDLKYGHTICGPSIIIDKNSTIVIEPLCKATITDEGNILISVGDQARIPIGDDIDAIQLSIFSHRFMSIAEQMGQVLQRSAISTNIKATRICLSNCFAGGMQATVRFQIEHLTYEGLRDGDVILCNHPKAGGSHLPDFTVITPRPAFFVANRGHHADIGGLVPGSMPPHSTSLSQEGAAFISFKLVEEGRFQEAKVVELLNAPANVPGCSGTRNLSDNLSDLRAQIAANQKVFLNAFVSTRGGCLIT
;
A
#
# COMPACT_ATOMS: atom_id res chain seq x y z
N MET A 1 -27.07 10.16 -5.02
CA MET A 1 -26.96 8.80 -4.45
C MET A 1 -27.16 7.83 -5.60
N PRO A 2 -26.18 6.98 -5.95
CA PRO A 2 -26.42 5.90 -6.89
C PRO A 2 -27.33 4.87 -6.21
N LEU A 3 -28.40 4.46 -6.91
CA LEU A 3 -29.23 3.33 -6.51
C LEU A 3 -28.39 2.05 -6.66
N TYR A 4 -27.96 1.49 -5.53
CA TYR A 4 -27.36 0.16 -5.48
C TYR A 4 -28.49 -0.83 -5.18
N GLU A 5 -28.71 -1.79 -6.07
CA GLU A 5 -29.68 -2.86 -5.85
C GLU A 5 -28.93 -4.19 -5.97
N MET A 6 -28.74 -4.87 -4.84
CA MET A 6 -28.18 -6.22 -4.84
C MET A 6 -29.30 -7.20 -5.16
N ILE A 7 -29.22 -7.91 -6.28
CA ILE A 7 -29.99 -9.14 -6.45
C ILE A 7 -29.28 -10.20 -5.60
N ASN A 8 -29.74 -10.36 -4.35
CA ASN A 8 -29.43 -11.57 -3.59
C ASN A 8 -30.20 -12.72 -4.24
N GLY A 9 -29.49 -13.75 -4.69
CA GLY A 9 -30.10 -15.04 -5.06
C GLY A 9 -30.64 -15.82 -3.84
N THR A 10 -30.71 -15.17 -2.67
CA THR A 10 -31.04 -15.75 -1.37
C THR A 10 -31.77 -14.70 -0.52
N ASP A 11 -33.00 -14.36 -0.89
CA ASP A 11 -33.97 -13.71 0.01
C ASP A 11 -34.89 -14.77 0.63
N ASP A 12 -34.30 -15.84 1.15
CA ASP A 12 -34.96 -16.66 2.17
C ASP A 12 -34.17 -16.50 3.46
N ALA A 13 -34.89 -16.11 4.49
CA ALA A 13 -34.40 -15.70 5.79
C ALA A 13 -33.39 -16.69 6.40
N TYR A 14 -32.38 -16.14 7.08
CA TYR A 14 -31.73 -16.81 8.20
C TYR A 14 -32.75 -16.95 9.34
N GLU A 15 -33.75 -17.81 9.16
CA GLU A 15 -34.58 -18.30 10.27
C GLU A 15 -33.88 -19.50 10.91
N GLN A 16 -33.90 -19.48 12.24
CA GLN A 16 -33.31 -20.44 13.17
C GLN A 16 -33.46 -21.90 12.71
N TYR A 17 -32.34 -22.61 12.58
CA TYR A 17 -32.38 -24.07 12.56
C TYR A 17 -32.48 -24.58 14.01
N PRO A 18 -33.54 -25.32 14.38
CA PRO A 18 -33.54 -26.09 15.62
C PRO A 18 -32.57 -27.26 15.50
N GLU A 19 -31.77 -27.45 16.55
CA GLU A 19 -31.00 -28.68 16.76
C GLU A 19 -31.97 -29.88 16.77
N ASN A 20 -31.68 -30.88 15.93
CA ASN A 20 -32.38 -32.16 15.72
C ASN A 20 -33.34 -32.26 14.52
N SER A 21 -32.78 -32.43 13.32
CA SER A 21 -33.35 -33.36 12.34
C SER A 21 -32.30 -33.69 11.27
N GLY A 22 -31.65 -34.84 11.41
CA GLY A 22 -30.99 -35.47 10.28
C GLY A 22 -32.05 -36.07 9.36
N TYR A 23 -32.23 -35.51 8.15
CA TYR A 23 -32.66 -36.23 6.96
C TYR A 23 -32.25 -35.42 5.72
N CYS A 24 -31.40 -36.04 4.91
CA CYS A 24 -31.03 -35.61 3.57
C CYS A 24 -32.29 -35.50 2.69
N LEU A 25 -32.64 -34.29 2.21
CA LEU A 25 -33.70 -34.09 1.23
C LEU A 25 -33.28 -33.00 0.22
N TYR A 26 -32.37 -33.33 -0.70
CA TYR A 26 -32.22 -32.56 -1.93
C TYR A 26 -32.07 -33.51 -3.12
N ASN A 27 -33.18 -33.70 -3.85
CA ASN A 27 -33.20 -34.39 -5.13
C ASN A 27 -32.50 -33.51 -6.18
N SER A 28 -31.43 -34.03 -6.76
CA SER A 28 -30.65 -33.47 -7.89
C SER A 28 -29.45 -32.57 -7.59
N ILE A 29 -28.63 -32.95 -6.60
CA ILE A 29 -27.22 -32.51 -6.57
C ILE A 29 -26.47 -33.20 -7.72
N ARG A 30 -26.04 -32.46 -8.74
CA ARG A 30 -25.11 -32.98 -9.76
C ARG A 30 -23.67 -32.60 -9.38
N PRO A 31 -22.81 -33.56 -9.03
CA PRO A 31 -21.41 -33.27 -8.75
C PRO A 31 -20.70 -32.91 -10.06
N ILE A 32 -20.05 -31.75 -10.10
CA ILE A 32 -19.11 -31.40 -11.17
C ILE A 32 -17.71 -31.53 -10.61
N ARG A 33 -16.94 -32.49 -11.15
CA ARG A 33 -15.55 -32.73 -10.76
C ARG A 33 -14.65 -31.74 -11.49
N LEU A 34 -14.21 -30.68 -10.81
CA LEU A 34 -13.26 -29.70 -11.36
C LEU A 34 -11.79 -30.15 -11.18
N THR A 35 -11.46 -30.83 -10.08
CA THR A 35 -10.14 -31.43 -9.78
C THR A 35 -10.29 -32.69 -8.92
N PRO A 36 -9.21 -33.45 -8.59
CA PRO A 36 -9.31 -34.64 -7.72
C PRO A 36 -9.77 -34.36 -6.28
N LEU A 37 -9.73 -33.10 -5.81
CA LEU A 37 -9.93 -32.73 -4.39
C LEU A 37 -11.03 -31.67 -4.16
N ILE A 38 -11.62 -31.08 -5.21
CA ILE A 38 -12.70 -30.09 -5.07
C ILE A 38 -13.95 -30.60 -5.79
N PHE A 39 -14.99 -30.87 -5.01
CA PHE A 39 -16.34 -31.11 -5.50
C PHE A 39 -17.11 -29.79 -5.41
N VAL A 40 -17.57 -29.26 -6.55
CA VAL A 40 -18.56 -28.19 -6.55
C VAL A 40 -19.92 -28.84 -6.70
N PHE A 41 -20.76 -28.61 -5.69
CA PHE A 41 -22.14 -29.02 -5.70
C PHE A 41 -22.97 -27.81 -6.18
N ILE A 42 -23.72 -27.99 -7.26
CA ILE A 42 -24.75 -27.01 -7.62
C ILE A 42 -25.87 -27.19 -6.59
N GLU A 43 -25.91 -26.33 -5.58
CA GLU A 43 -26.91 -26.36 -4.52
C GLU A 43 -28.29 -25.93 -5.05
N LYS A 44 -28.32 -24.98 -6.00
CA LYS A 44 -29.53 -24.53 -6.70
C LYS A 44 -29.19 -24.19 -8.15
N ALA A 45 -29.88 -24.84 -9.10
CA ALA A 45 -29.78 -24.45 -10.50
C ALA A 45 -30.39 -23.07 -10.71
N ILE A 46 -29.80 -22.27 -11.58
CA ILE A 46 -30.31 -20.93 -11.86
C ILE A 46 -31.57 -21.04 -12.70
N ASP A 47 -32.64 -20.42 -12.21
CA ASP A 47 -33.85 -20.24 -13.00
C ASP A 47 -33.65 -19.05 -13.96
N GLU A 48 -33.38 -19.37 -15.22
CA GLU A 48 -33.17 -18.36 -16.27
C GLU A 48 -34.37 -17.44 -16.46
N SER A 49 -35.59 -17.92 -16.20
CA SER A 49 -36.81 -17.14 -16.41
C SER A 49 -36.98 -16.05 -15.34
N VAL A 50 -36.76 -16.39 -14.08
CA VAL A 50 -36.79 -15.46 -12.95
C VAL A 50 -35.66 -14.44 -13.06
N LEU A 51 -34.45 -14.89 -13.39
CA LEU A 51 -33.31 -13.99 -13.58
C LEU A 51 -33.57 -12.98 -14.72
N LEU A 52 -34.16 -13.43 -15.82
CA LEU A 52 -34.50 -12.57 -16.95
C LEU A 52 -35.53 -11.50 -16.56
N GLU A 53 -36.52 -11.86 -15.74
CA GLU A 53 -37.52 -10.91 -15.25
C GLU A 53 -36.91 -9.87 -14.30
N GLN A 54 -36.08 -10.30 -13.35
CA GLN A 54 -35.34 -9.41 -12.44
C GLN A 54 -34.42 -8.45 -13.21
N LEU A 55 -33.69 -8.95 -14.20
CA LEU A 55 -32.82 -8.12 -15.04
C LEU A 55 -33.62 -7.08 -15.85
N LYS A 56 -34.83 -7.43 -16.33
CA LYS A 56 -35.72 -6.47 -17.00
C LYS A 56 -36.24 -5.40 -16.04
N GLN A 57 -36.55 -5.75 -14.79
CA GLN A 57 -36.95 -4.80 -13.76
C GLN A 57 -35.82 -3.82 -13.39
N ILE A 58 -34.57 -4.29 -13.33
CA ILE A 58 -33.41 -3.41 -13.12
C ILE A 58 -33.20 -2.48 -14.31
N TYR A 59 -33.31 -3.02 -15.53
CA TYR A 59 -33.17 -2.22 -16.74
C TYR A 59 -34.23 -1.12 -16.83
N SER A 60 -35.49 -1.40 -16.44
CA SER A 60 -36.57 -0.40 -16.44
C SER A 60 -36.40 0.71 -15.41
N LYS A 61 -35.58 0.50 -14.36
CA LYS A 61 -35.18 1.54 -13.39
C LYS A 61 -34.12 2.51 -13.94
N GLY A 62 -33.68 2.35 -15.18
CA GLY A 62 -32.66 3.21 -15.83
C GLY A 62 -31.22 2.80 -15.53
N ILE A 63 -31.00 1.59 -15.03
CA ILE A 63 -29.66 1.04 -14.79
C ILE A 63 -29.18 0.35 -16.08
N HIS A 64 -28.12 0.90 -16.69
CA HIS A 64 -27.61 0.43 -17.99
C HIS A 64 -26.23 -0.26 -17.92
N SER A 65 -25.60 -0.28 -16.75
CA SER A 65 -24.37 -1.04 -16.50
C SER A 65 -24.51 -1.98 -15.31
N LEU A 66 -23.95 -3.19 -15.44
CA LEU A 66 -24.14 -4.28 -14.49
C LEU A 66 -22.80 -4.95 -14.15
N ALA A 67 -22.55 -5.19 -12.87
CA ALA A 67 -21.47 -6.04 -12.39
C ALA A 67 -22.03 -7.37 -11.87
N ILE A 68 -21.41 -8.50 -12.22
CA ILE A 68 -21.91 -9.83 -11.85
C ILE A 68 -20.85 -10.61 -11.09
N ALA A 69 -21.14 -10.96 -9.83
CA ALA A 69 -20.27 -11.76 -8.97
C ALA A 69 -21.00 -12.96 -8.38
N PHE A 70 -20.64 -14.17 -8.82
CA PHE A 70 -21.09 -15.45 -8.26
C PHE A 70 -19.95 -16.14 -7.54
N LEU A 71 -20.21 -16.98 -6.52
CA LEU A 71 -19.19 -17.79 -5.85
C LEU A 71 -18.38 -18.65 -6.84
N HIS A 72 -19.07 -19.27 -7.81
CA HIS A 72 -18.48 -20.00 -8.93
C HIS A 72 -19.11 -19.49 -10.24
N SER A 73 -18.37 -18.68 -10.98
CA SER A 73 -18.90 -17.89 -12.10
C SER A 73 -19.32 -18.74 -13.30
N TYR A 74 -20.55 -18.54 -13.78
CA TYR A 74 -21.05 -19.02 -15.06
C TYR A 74 -21.55 -17.82 -15.89
N LYS A 75 -21.49 -17.94 -17.22
CA LYS A 75 -21.75 -16.85 -18.20
C LYS A 75 -23.22 -16.84 -18.65
N ILE A 76 -24.10 -16.02 -18.05
CA ILE A 76 -25.47 -15.77 -18.56
C ILE A 76 -25.91 -14.31 -18.37
N ALA A 77 -25.40 -13.37 -19.17
CA ALA A 77 -25.87 -11.97 -19.07
C ALA A 77 -26.04 -11.21 -20.40
N ALA A 78 -25.62 -11.77 -21.54
CA ALA A 78 -25.61 -11.04 -22.82
C ALA A 78 -27.01 -10.82 -23.47
N LYS A 79 -28.11 -11.36 -22.93
CA LYS A 79 -29.41 -11.41 -23.61
C LYS A 79 -30.37 -10.23 -23.34
N VAL A 80 -30.10 -9.35 -22.36
CA VAL A 80 -31.08 -8.34 -21.86
C VAL A 80 -30.84 -6.91 -22.39
N GLY A 81 -29.77 -6.67 -23.15
CA GLY A 81 -29.52 -5.37 -23.77
C GLY A 81 -28.82 -4.34 -22.88
N PHE A 82 -28.21 -4.75 -21.76
CA PHE A 82 -27.32 -3.87 -20.98
C PHE A 82 -26.15 -3.38 -21.84
N THR A 83 -25.82 -2.09 -21.70
CA THR A 83 -24.75 -1.46 -22.50
C THR A 83 -23.34 -1.84 -22.05
N ASN A 84 -23.17 -2.15 -20.76
CA ASN A 84 -21.88 -2.58 -20.23
C ASN A 84 -22.05 -3.61 -19.10
N ILE A 85 -21.45 -4.79 -19.26
CA ILE A 85 -21.51 -5.90 -18.30
C ILE A 85 -20.09 -6.30 -17.91
N SER A 86 -19.75 -6.18 -16.62
CA SER A 86 -18.46 -6.60 -16.07
C SER A 86 -18.65 -7.90 -15.28
N LEU A 87 -18.14 -9.01 -15.82
CA LEU A 87 -18.13 -10.30 -15.13
C LEU A 87 -16.94 -10.36 -14.18
N SER A 88 -17.21 -10.64 -12.90
CA SER A 88 -16.17 -10.65 -11.88
C SER A 88 -15.06 -11.68 -12.13
N SER A 89 -15.39 -12.80 -12.81
CA SER A 89 -14.43 -13.82 -13.26
C SER A 89 -13.52 -13.38 -14.39
N ASP A 90 -14.01 -12.50 -15.26
CA ASP A 90 -13.27 -12.03 -16.43
C ASP A 90 -12.38 -10.84 -16.02
N VAL A 91 -12.90 -9.99 -15.12
CA VAL A 91 -12.16 -8.84 -14.57
C VAL A 91 -11.04 -9.30 -13.63
N MET A 92 -11.33 -10.23 -12.71
CA MET A 92 -10.33 -10.76 -11.77
C MET A 92 -10.62 -12.23 -11.39
N PRO A 93 -10.02 -13.23 -12.08
CA PRO A 93 -10.24 -14.65 -11.81
C PRO A 93 -9.50 -15.14 -10.53
N MET A 94 -9.92 -14.64 -9.35
CA MET A 94 -9.41 -15.05 -8.04
C MET A 94 -10.52 -15.71 -7.21
N ILE A 95 -10.18 -16.61 -6.28
CA ILE A 95 -11.13 -17.30 -5.39
C ILE A 95 -11.94 -16.33 -4.50
N LYS A 96 -11.37 -15.20 -4.07
CA LYS A 96 -11.97 -14.29 -3.07
C LYS A 96 -13.12 -13.43 -3.65
N ILE A 97 -14.38 -13.79 -3.36
CA ILE A 97 -15.57 -13.14 -3.95
C ILE A 97 -15.73 -11.66 -3.59
N VAL A 98 -15.44 -11.26 -2.35
CA VAL A 98 -15.65 -9.86 -1.91
C VAL A 98 -14.72 -8.89 -2.65
N PRO A 99 -13.38 -9.08 -2.66
CA PRO A 99 -12.48 -8.27 -3.48
C PRO A 99 -12.82 -8.32 -4.98
N ARG A 100 -13.17 -9.51 -5.49
CA ARG A 100 -13.56 -9.71 -6.88
C ARG A 100 -14.82 -8.93 -7.25
N GLY A 101 -15.80 -8.89 -6.35
CA GLY A 101 -17.02 -8.11 -6.48
C GLY A 101 -16.74 -6.61 -6.51
N TYR A 102 -15.92 -6.10 -5.58
CA TYR A 102 -15.54 -4.68 -5.56
C TYR A 102 -14.85 -4.24 -6.85
N THR A 103 -13.86 -5.00 -7.33
CA THR A 103 -13.17 -4.69 -8.59
C THR A 103 -14.13 -4.71 -9.78
N ALA A 104 -15.04 -5.70 -9.85
CA ALA A 104 -16.04 -5.77 -10.91
C ALA A 104 -17.02 -4.58 -10.90
N CYS A 105 -17.40 -4.11 -9.71
CA CYS A 105 -18.26 -2.94 -9.55
C CYS A 105 -17.55 -1.66 -9.97
N ALA A 106 -16.30 -1.47 -9.55
CA ALA A 106 -15.48 -0.33 -9.98
C ALA A 106 -15.30 -0.32 -11.51
N ASP A 107 -15.07 -1.49 -12.11
CA ASP A 107 -14.94 -1.64 -13.56
C ASP A 107 -16.25 -1.31 -14.30
N ALA A 108 -17.40 -1.83 -13.83
CA ALA A 108 -18.70 -1.53 -14.41
C ALA A 108 -19.04 -0.04 -14.33
N TYR A 109 -18.66 0.62 -13.23
CA TYR A 109 -18.92 2.04 -13.01
C TYR A 109 -18.06 2.95 -13.91
N LEU A 110 -16.76 2.66 -14.02
CA LEU A 110 -15.80 3.55 -14.69
C LEU A 110 -15.73 3.32 -16.21
N THR A 111 -15.86 2.07 -16.67
CA THR A 111 -15.66 1.71 -18.08
C THR A 111 -16.55 2.49 -19.05
N PRO A 112 -17.86 2.69 -18.80
CA PRO A 112 -18.71 3.47 -19.70
C PRO A 112 -18.24 4.93 -19.84
N ILE A 113 -17.89 5.57 -18.71
CA ILE A 113 -17.44 6.97 -18.67
C ILE A 113 -16.12 7.13 -19.43
N ILE A 114 -15.18 6.20 -19.22
CA ILE A 114 -13.88 6.20 -19.90
C ILE A 114 -14.04 5.95 -21.40
N ARG A 115 -14.88 5.00 -21.81
CA ARG A 115 -15.17 4.75 -23.23
C ARG A 115 -15.78 5.96 -23.91
N GLN A 116 -16.71 6.65 -23.25
CA GLN A 116 -17.29 7.89 -23.78
C GLN A 116 -16.23 8.99 -23.93
N TYR A 117 -15.38 9.17 -22.92
CA TYR A 117 -14.28 10.13 -22.98
C TYR A 117 -13.33 9.83 -24.14
N ILE A 118 -12.89 8.57 -24.29
CA ILE A 118 -12.01 8.13 -25.37
C ILE A 118 -12.67 8.34 -26.73
N SER A 119 -13.95 7.96 -26.87
CA SER A 119 -14.68 8.16 -28.13
C SER A 119 -14.75 9.63 -28.52
N ASN A 120 -15.03 10.52 -27.56
CA ASN A 120 -15.07 11.96 -27.79
C ASN A 120 -13.68 12.54 -28.10
N PHE A 121 -12.65 12.03 -27.42
CA PHE A 121 -11.26 12.42 -27.65
C PHE A 121 -10.81 12.02 -29.06
N ASN A 122 -11.06 10.77 -29.46
CA ASN A 122 -10.73 10.25 -30.78
C ASN A 122 -11.43 11.04 -31.89
N ALA A 123 -12.70 11.39 -31.70
CA ALA A 123 -13.47 12.21 -32.65
C ALA A 123 -12.87 13.61 -32.91
N GLY A 124 -11.97 14.08 -32.04
CA GLY A 124 -11.23 15.33 -32.22
C GLY A 124 -10.05 15.24 -33.21
N PHE A 125 -9.69 14.04 -33.68
CA PHE A 125 -8.57 13.82 -34.60
C PHE A 125 -9.06 13.45 -36.01
N ALA A 126 -8.33 13.90 -37.04
CA ALA A 126 -8.74 13.76 -38.44
C ALA A 126 -9.03 12.30 -38.87
N ASP A 127 -8.32 11.33 -38.30
CA ASP A 127 -8.45 9.90 -38.61
C ASP A 127 -8.97 9.07 -37.41
N ASN A 128 -9.62 9.70 -36.41
CA ASN A 128 -10.04 9.04 -35.16
C ASN A 128 -8.95 8.25 -34.42
N LEU A 129 -7.68 8.54 -34.70
CA LEU A 129 -6.51 7.75 -34.25
C LEU A 129 -6.52 6.30 -34.78
N ASP A 130 -7.00 6.07 -36.01
CA ASP A 130 -6.96 4.78 -36.68
C ASP A 130 -5.53 4.20 -36.69
N GLY A 131 -5.39 2.97 -36.20
CA GLY A 131 -4.09 2.29 -36.03
C GLY A 131 -3.43 2.48 -34.66
N VAL A 132 -3.95 3.36 -33.80
CA VAL A 132 -3.49 3.51 -32.40
C VAL A 132 -4.49 2.84 -31.46
N ARG A 133 -4.05 1.82 -30.71
CA ARG A 133 -4.93 1.06 -29.83
C ARG A 133 -5.16 1.81 -28.51
N VAL A 134 -6.37 2.32 -28.31
CA VAL A 134 -6.79 3.06 -27.11
C VAL A 134 -7.70 2.17 -26.24
N GLU A 135 -7.15 1.07 -25.71
CA GLU A 135 -7.91 0.13 -24.85
C GLU A 135 -7.65 0.38 -23.37
N PHE A 136 -8.62 1.01 -22.71
CA PHE A 136 -8.59 1.23 -21.26
C PHE A 136 -9.75 0.49 -20.59
N PHE A 137 -9.42 -0.40 -19.66
CA PHE A 137 -10.40 -0.99 -18.74
C PHE A 137 -10.48 -0.10 -17.50
N GLY A 138 -11.69 0.19 -17.02
CA GLY A 138 -11.88 1.18 -15.97
C GLY A 138 -11.10 0.87 -14.68
N SER A 139 -11.06 -0.41 -14.29
CA SER A 139 -10.30 -0.88 -13.13
C SER A 139 -8.77 -0.78 -13.28
N ARG A 140 -8.25 -0.87 -14.52
CA ARG A 140 -6.81 -0.87 -14.84
C ARG A 140 -6.27 0.50 -15.24
N ALA A 141 -7.14 1.44 -15.56
CA ALA A 141 -6.77 2.82 -15.95
C ALA A 141 -6.53 3.75 -14.74
N ILE A 142 -6.96 3.34 -13.55
CA ILE A 142 -6.79 4.12 -12.32
C ILE A 142 -5.30 4.27 -12.04
N MET A 143 -4.83 5.53 -11.99
CA MET A 143 -3.43 5.92 -11.73
C MET A 143 -2.40 5.46 -12.77
N SER A 144 -2.80 5.34 -14.04
CA SER A 144 -1.90 5.01 -15.16
C SER A 144 -0.76 6.02 -15.37
N GLY A 145 -1.04 7.32 -15.27
CA GLY A 145 -0.06 8.37 -15.53
C GLY A 145 1.16 8.34 -14.59
N PRO A 146 0.98 8.22 -13.27
CA PRO A 146 2.12 8.19 -12.37
C PRO A 146 2.88 6.86 -12.36
N ALA A 147 2.24 5.74 -12.72
CA ALA A 147 2.93 4.45 -12.91
C ALA A 147 3.93 4.52 -14.07
N ALA A 148 3.58 5.22 -15.15
CA ALA A 148 4.46 5.40 -16.30
C ALA A 148 5.78 6.13 -15.95
N VAL A 149 5.76 7.01 -14.96
CA VAL A 149 6.97 7.73 -14.51
C VAL A 149 8.02 6.78 -13.93
N THR A 150 7.57 5.80 -13.15
CA THR A 150 8.46 4.84 -12.48
C THR A 150 9.19 3.91 -13.45
N TYR A 151 8.67 3.76 -14.66
CA TYR A 151 9.25 2.89 -15.69
C TYR A 151 10.57 3.47 -16.24
N GLU A 152 10.61 4.75 -16.63
CA GLU A 152 11.85 5.40 -17.10
C GLU A 152 12.94 5.36 -16.04
N GLU A 153 12.56 5.69 -14.81
CA GLU A 153 13.51 5.85 -13.72
C GLU A 153 14.14 4.49 -13.32
N SER A 154 13.48 3.37 -13.62
CA SER A 154 13.95 2.01 -13.30
C SER A 154 15.20 1.54 -14.07
N GLU A 155 15.51 2.12 -15.23
CA GLU A 155 16.74 1.76 -15.98
C GLU A 155 18.03 2.28 -15.32
N LYS A 156 17.93 3.20 -14.35
CA LYS A 156 19.06 3.69 -13.57
C LYS A 156 19.16 2.86 -12.29
N ARG A 157 20.13 1.92 -12.27
CA ARG A 157 20.37 0.98 -11.17
C ARG A 157 20.36 1.67 -9.80
N GLU A 158 19.78 0.95 -8.85
CA GLU A 158 19.78 1.22 -7.40
C GLU A 158 19.24 2.59 -7.00
N THR A 159 17.92 2.64 -7.14
CA THR A 159 17.01 2.95 -6.05
C THR A 159 16.48 4.37 -5.94
N ILE A 160 15.18 4.46 -6.16
CA ILE A 160 14.46 5.69 -6.42
C ILE A 160 13.23 5.77 -5.54
N ASN A 161 13.09 6.91 -4.87
CA ASN A 161 11.89 7.36 -4.17
C ASN A 161 11.37 8.62 -4.87
N SER A 162 10.06 8.69 -5.11
CA SER A 162 9.43 9.85 -5.76
C SER A 162 8.63 10.73 -4.79
N MET A 163 8.63 12.04 -5.06
CA MET A 163 7.97 13.08 -4.26
C MET A 163 6.46 13.20 -4.42
N LEU A 164 5.93 12.96 -5.63
CA LEU A 164 4.48 13.11 -5.90
C LEU A 164 3.75 11.76 -5.88
N THR A 165 4.50 10.66 -5.96
CA THR A 165 4.00 9.30 -5.83
C THR A 165 4.99 8.47 -5.04
N SER A 166 4.55 7.84 -3.96
CA SER A 166 5.43 6.93 -3.22
C SER A 166 5.56 5.61 -3.99
N SER A 167 6.55 5.52 -4.89
CA SER A 167 7.02 4.28 -5.52
C SER A 167 8.41 3.91 -5.00
N ARG A 168 8.64 2.59 -4.87
CA ARG A 168 9.97 2.01 -4.61
C ARG A 168 10.38 1.13 -5.79
N TYR A 169 11.61 1.32 -6.26
CA TYR A 169 12.27 0.39 -7.18
C TYR A 169 13.63 -0.01 -6.61
N ALA A 170 13.80 -1.27 -6.20
CA ALA A 170 15.06 -1.79 -5.64
C ALA A 170 15.52 -3.03 -6.42
N GLY A 171 15.76 -2.87 -7.71
CA GLY A 171 16.06 -3.96 -8.65
C GLY A 171 14.83 -4.77 -9.09
N SER A 172 13.72 -4.70 -8.35
CA SER A 172 12.41 -5.22 -8.71
C SER A 172 11.30 -4.25 -8.26
N PHE A 173 10.16 -4.24 -8.97
CA PHE A 173 9.00 -3.43 -8.61
C PHE A 173 8.26 -4.07 -7.42
N ALA A 174 7.99 -3.28 -6.38
CA ALA A 174 7.11 -3.71 -5.29
C ALA A 174 5.65 -3.64 -5.76
N HIS A 175 5.03 -4.78 -6.01
CA HIS A 175 3.62 -4.84 -6.41
C HIS A 175 2.70 -4.83 -5.20
N VAL A 176 1.79 -3.86 -5.13
CA VAL A 176 0.69 -3.85 -4.16
C VAL A 176 -0.54 -4.46 -4.82
N MET A 177 -1.05 -5.56 -4.25
CA MET A 177 -2.19 -6.31 -4.80
C MET A 177 -3.54 -5.73 -4.42
N GLU A 178 -3.57 -4.93 -3.35
CA GLU A 178 -4.78 -4.37 -2.78
C GLU A 178 -4.57 -2.90 -2.43
N THR A 179 -5.27 -2.03 -3.15
CA THR A 179 -5.21 -0.59 -2.96
C THR A 179 -6.60 -0.07 -2.67
N THR A 180 -6.74 0.74 -1.63
CA THR A 180 -7.99 1.44 -1.33
C THR A 180 -7.92 2.83 -1.93
N VAL A 181 -8.66 3.05 -3.03
CA VAL A 181 -8.75 4.36 -3.69
C VAL A 181 -10.09 4.98 -3.32
N ALA A 182 -10.06 6.16 -2.69
CA ALA A 182 -11.26 6.88 -2.25
C ALA A 182 -12.26 6.04 -1.41
N GLY A 183 -11.74 5.10 -0.59
CA GLY A 183 -12.55 4.22 0.25
C GLY A 183 -13.04 2.93 -0.42
N VAL A 184 -12.78 2.71 -1.71
CA VAL A 184 -13.09 1.46 -2.42
C VAL A 184 -11.83 0.63 -2.54
N THR A 185 -11.88 -0.61 -2.03
CA THR A 185 -10.79 -1.57 -2.15
C THR A 185 -10.80 -2.20 -3.53
N ILE A 186 -9.76 -1.93 -4.31
CA ILE A 186 -9.58 -2.48 -5.64
C ILE A 186 -8.44 -3.49 -5.56
N GLN A 187 -8.73 -4.73 -5.95
CA GLN A 187 -7.70 -5.71 -6.22
C GLN A 187 -7.40 -5.71 -7.70
N ALA A 188 -6.37 -4.97 -8.05
CA ALA A 188 -5.68 -4.99 -9.32
C ALA A 188 -4.20 -4.75 -8.97
N PRO A 189 -3.25 -5.40 -9.65
CA PRO A 189 -1.85 -5.08 -9.46
C PRO A 189 -1.64 -3.62 -9.88
N GLN A 190 -1.65 -2.73 -8.90
CA GLN A 190 -1.44 -1.30 -9.07
C GLN A 190 -0.09 -0.96 -8.49
N VAL A 191 0.68 -0.18 -9.23
CA VAL A 191 2.09 0.10 -8.90
C VAL A 191 2.22 1.11 -7.75
N LEU A 192 1.14 1.78 -7.31
CA LEU A 192 1.28 3.01 -6.55
C LEU A 192 0.18 3.26 -5.49
N ASP A 193 0.56 3.93 -4.41
CA ASP A 193 -0.30 4.73 -3.52
C ASP A 193 0.04 6.20 -3.78
N ILE A 194 -0.95 7.04 -4.13
CA ILE A 194 -0.73 8.42 -4.60
C ILE A 194 -1.52 9.39 -3.74
N ARG A 195 -0.82 10.42 -3.25
CA ARG A 195 -1.43 11.58 -2.59
C ARG A 195 -0.97 12.84 -3.31
N THR A 196 -1.91 13.56 -3.91
CA THR A 196 -1.62 14.81 -4.64
C THR A 196 -1.81 16.03 -3.75
N VAL A 197 -0.94 17.03 -3.91
CA VAL A 197 -1.09 18.37 -3.33
C VAL A 197 -1.02 19.36 -4.49
N ALA A 198 -2.05 20.18 -4.65
CA ALA A 198 -2.10 21.20 -5.69
C ALA A 198 -1.41 22.49 -5.22
N ALA A 199 -0.62 23.13 -6.10
CA ALA A 199 -0.05 24.46 -5.88
C ALA A 199 -0.22 25.32 -7.14
N GLY A 200 -0.71 26.55 -6.97
CA GLY A 200 -0.83 27.56 -8.03
C GLY A 200 -0.50 28.94 -7.47
N GLY A 201 0.22 29.76 -8.24
CA GLY A 201 0.67 31.09 -7.84
C GLY A 201 0.01 32.20 -8.66
N GLY A 202 -0.36 33.30 -7.99
CA GLY A 202 -0.89 34.51 -8.61
C GLY A 202 -1.10 35.63 -7.58
N GLU A 203 -1.50 36.81 -8.04
CA GLU A 203 -1.79 37.99 -7.22
C GLU A 203 -2.89 37.72 -6.18
N SER A 204 -3.89 36.92 -6.57
CA SER A 204 -4.93 36.41 -5.67
C SER A 204 -4.37 35.54 -4.53
N SER A 205 -3.31 34.77 -4.79
CA SER A 205 -2.66 33.93 -3.76
C SER A 205 -1.93 34.79 -2.73
N PHE A 206 -1.30 35.90 -3.14
CA PHE A 206 -0.64 36.83 -2.22
C PHE A 206 -1.66 37.53 -1.32
N ASN A 207 -2.76 38.03 -1.90
CA ASN A 207 -3.83 38.68 -1.14
C ASN A 207 -4.50 37.72 -0.15
N ALA A 208 -4.72 36.47 -0.55
CA ALA A 208 -5.23 35.43 0.34
C ALA A 208 -4.25 35.13 1.49
N MET A 209 -2.95 35.04 1.20
CA MET A 209 -1.93 34.80 2.21
C MET A 209 -1.81 35.96 3.21
N GLN A 210 -1.94 37.20 2.73
CA GLN A 210 -1.97 38.38 3.57
C GLN A 210 -3.16 38.34 4.56
N HIS A 211 -4.33 37.92 4.11
CA HIS A 211 -5.52 37.76 4.96
C HIS A 211 -5.26 36.73 6.07
N ILE A 212 -4.76 35.55 5.71
CA ILE A 212 -4.44 34.47 6.66
C ILE A 212 -3.38 34.91 7.68
N THR A 213 -2.36 35.64 7.23
CA THR A 213 -1.30 36.19 8.10
C THR A 213 -1.89 37.14 9.15
N ASN A 214 -2.83 38.00 8.74
CA ASN A 214 -3.49 38.93 9.65
C ASN A 214 -4.35 38.21 10.68
N GLU A 215 -5.09 37.17 10.28
CA GLU A 215 -5.90 36.34 11.20
C GLU A 215 -5.02 35.60 12.21
N ALA A 216 -3.93 34.97 11.75
CA ALA A 216 -3.00 34.27 12.62
C ALA A 216 -2.38 35.23 13.65
N ASN A 217 -1.90 36.40 13.20
CA ASN A 217 -1.36 37.43 14.10
C ASN A 217 -2.43 37.95 15.09
N ALA A 218 -3.69 38.09 14.66
CA ALA A 218 -4.78 38.47 15.56
C ALA A 218 -5.07 37.39 16.61
N PHE A 219 -5.04 36.11 16.23
CA PHE A 219 -5.21 34.99 17.16
C PHE A 219 -4.11 34.96 18.23
N TYR A 220 -2.85 35.11 17.83
CA TYR A 220 -1.71 35.11 18.76
C TYR A 220 -1.72 36.31 19.72
N ARG A 221 -2.22 37.47 19.28
CA ARG A 221 -2.42 38.63 20.17
C ARG A 221 -3.42 38.37 21.29
N VAL A 222 -4.37 37.46 21.09
CA VAL A 222 -5.45 37.17 22.05
C VAL A 222 -5.11 35.97 22.96
N HIS A 223 -4.34 34.99 22.46
CA HIS A 223 -4.17 33.69 23.12
C HIS A 223 -2.75 33.38 23.65
N SER A 224 -1.78 34.30 23.55
CA SER A 224 -0.41 34.05 24.04
C SER A 224 0.15 35.18 24.90
N ASP A 225 0.92 34.78 25.92
CA ASP A 225 1.64 35.64 26.87
C ASP A 225 2.82 36.33 26.15
N SER A 226 2.51 37.46 25.51
CA SER A 226 3.35 38.63 25.16
C SER A 226 4.77 38.49 24.56
N SER A 227 5.31 37.30 24.27
CA SER A 227 6.72 37.14 23.84
C SER A 227 6.95 36.81 22.35
N ARG A 228 5.91 36.49 21.57
CA ARG A 228 6.08 36.11 20.15
C ARG A 228 5.97 37.33 19.22
N ALA A 229 7.01 37.55 18.41
CA ALA A 229 7.02 38.60 17.40
C ALA A 229 5.95 38.34 16.32
N GLN A 230 5.40 39.41 15.73
CA GLN A 230 4.43 39.31 14.64
C GLN A 230 5.06 38.65 13.43
N MET A 231 4.35 37.69 12.84
CA MET A 231 4.81 37.01 11.63
C MET A 231 4.55 37.88 10.41
N SER A 232 5.54 37.96 9.52
CA SER A 232 5.42 38.51 8.18
C SER A 232 4.64 37.57 7.24
N VAL A 233 4.24 38.08 6.07
CA VAL A 233 3.55 37.28 5.06
C VAL A 233 4.46 36.19 4.52
N GLU A 234 5.74 36.52 4.34
CA GLU A 234 6.78 35.62 3.87
C GLU A 234 7.05 34.49 4.87
N GLU A 235 7.11 34.79 6.17
CA GLU A 235 7.25 33.77 7.22
C GLU A 235 6.02 32.86 7.30
N THR A 236 4.84 33.44 7.16
CA THR A 236 3.59 32.66 7.12
C THR A 236 3.57 31.73 5.91
N ALA A 237 3.89 32.24 4.71
CA ALA A 237 3.99 31.44 3.49
C ALA A 237 5.04 30.33 3.59
N LEU A 238 6.21 30.63 4.19
CA LEU A 238 7.24 29.63 4.44
C LEU A 238 6.74 28.53 5.41
N GLY A 239 5.97 28.91 6.44
CA GLY A 239 5.31 27.96 7.33
C GLY A 239 4.36 27.00 6.62
N PHE A 240 3.55 27.49 5.67
CA PHE A 240 2.71 26.63 4.82
C PHE A 240 3.54 25.67 3.96
N ILE A 241 4.65 26.15 3.39
CA ILE A 241 5.58 25.32 2.62
C ILE A 241 6.21 24.26 3.52
N ASP A 242 6.63 24.59 4.74
CA ASP A 242 7.20 23.64 5.71
C ASP A 242 6.17 22.56 6.11
N VAL A 243 4.90 22.92 6.32
CA VAL A 243 3.81 21.95 6.60
C VAL A 243 3.55 21.05 5.39
N ALA A 244 3.55 21.60 4.17
CA ALA A 244 3.40 20.82 2.94
C ALA A 244 4.58 19.85 2.75
N ASN A 245 5.81 20.34 2.95
CA ASN A 245 7.03 19.54 2.89
C ASN A 245 7.01 18.40 3.92
N GLU A 246 6.61 18.65 5.16
CA GLU A 246 6.50 17.60 6.17
C GLU A 246 5.41 16.59 5.81
N THR A 247 4.28 17.05 5.27
CA THR A 247 3.19 16.16 4.82
C THR A 247 3.65 15.26 3.68
N MET A 248 4.38 15.80 2.69
CA MET A 248 5.00 15.01 1.62
C MET A 248 6.08 14.06 2.16
N CYS A 249 6.90 14.50 3.12
CA CYS A 249 7.88 13.64 3.77
C CYS A 249 7.23 12.42 4.43
N ARG A 250 6.02 12.50 5.00
CA ARG A 250 5.33 11.34 5.61
C ARG A 250 5.10 10.22 4.62
N ALA A 251 4.69 10.55 3.40
CA ALA A 251 4.45 9.56 2.35
C ALA A 251 5.75 8.85 1.94
N VAL A 252 6.88 9.57 1.95
CA VAL A 252 8.19 9.08 1.49
C VAL A 252 9.03 8.42 2.61
N LYS A 253 8.76 8.72 3.89
CA LYS A 253 9.55 8.26 5.05
C LYS A 253 9.57 6.76 5.28
N SER A 254 8.60 6.00 4.77
CA SER A 254 8.62 4.53 4.89
C SER A 254 9.72 3.86 4.03
N ILE A 255 10.46 4.64 3.23
CA ILE A 255 11.30 4.13 2.13
C ILE A 255 12.74 4.73 2.16
N THR A 256 13.35 4.93 3.33
CA THR A 256 14.58 5.75 3.45
C THR A 256 15.89 4.95 3.34
N GLN A 257 16.47 4.78 2.14
CA GLN A 257 17.91 4.45 1.99
C GLN A 257 18.58 4.97 0.69
N HIS A 258 17.92 5.82 -0.12
CA HIS A 258 18.29 5.98 -1.53
C HIS A 258 18.11 7.39 -2.12
N MET A 259 18.51 7.56 -3.39
CA MET A 259 18.40 8.82 -4.15
C MET A 259 16.95 9.26 -4.29
N LEU A 260 16.70 10.57 -4.19
CA LEU A 260 15.36 11.15 -4.31
C LEU A 260 15.12 11.59 -5.76
N ALA A 261 14.23 10.93 -6.48
CA ALA A 261 13.82 11.39 -7.80
C ALA A 261 12.62 12.34 -7.70
N CYS A 262 12.70 13.46 -8.40
CA CYS A 262 11.66 14.50 -8.38
C CYS A 262 11.11 14.72 -9.78
N PHE A 263 9.79 14.77 -9.89
CA PHE A 263 9.09 15.06 -11.13
C PHE A 263 7.80 15.84 -10.89
N GLY A 264 7.07 16.15 -11.97
CA GLY A 264 5.94 17.05 -11.98
C GLY A 264 6.37 18.52 -11.95
N GLY A 265 5.45 19.43 -12.29
CA GLY A 265 5.76 20.86 -12.39
C GLY A 265 6.22 21.51 -11.08
N ALA A 266 5.76 20.97 -9.94
CA ALA A 266 6.08 21.47 -8.59
C ALA A 266 7.12 20.63 -7.84
N GLY A 267 7.46 19.41 -8.29
CA GLY A 267 8.36 18.53 -7.53
C GLY A 267 9.75 19.13 -7.31
N GLY A 268 10.30 19.80 -8.33
CA GLY A 268 11.57 20.52 -8.25
C GLY A 268 11.59 21.68 -7.24
N GLN A 269 10.43 22.20 -6.83
CA GLN A 269 10.34 23.31 -5.88
C GLN A 269 10.54 22.84 -4.44
N HIS A 270 10.12 21.61 -4.13
CA HIS A 270 10.18 21.00 -2.80
C HIS A 270 11.35 20.02 -2.63
N ALA A 271 12.00 19.67 -3.74
CA ALA A 271 13.18 18.79 -3.88
C ALA A 271 14.16 18.88 -2.69
N CYS A 272 14.77 20.05 -2.51
CA CYS A 272 15.84 20.26 -1.55
C CYS A 272 15.35 20.15 -0.09
N ALA A 273 14.24 20.80 0.26
CA ALA A 273 13.70 20.80 1.62
C ALA A 273 13.34 19.39 2.11
N ILE A 274 12.70 18.59 1.26
CA ILE A 274 12.33 17.22 1.59
C ILE A 274 13.58 16.34 1.70
N ALA A 275 14.53 16.44 0.76
CA ALA A 275 15.77 15.67 0.83
C ALA A 275 16.54 15.93 2.12
N LYS A 276 16.67 17.22 2.51
CA LYS A 276 17.26 17.63 3.79
C LYS A 276 16.52 17.02 4.98
N SER A 277 15.19 17.05 4.98
CA SER A 277 14.34 16.52 6.05
C SER A 277 14.40 14.99 6.17
N LEU A 278 14.65 14.29 5.06
CA LEU A 278 14.80 12.84 4.99
C LEU A 278 16.24 12.36 5.19
N GLY A 279 17.22 13.28 5.24
CA GLY A 279 18.65 12.93 5.29
C GLY A 279 19.18 12.33 3.98
N ILE A 280 18.53 12.60 2.85
CA ILE A 280 18.95 12.13 1.53
C ILE A 280 19.98 13.10 0.96
N LYS A 281 21.15 12.57 0.57
CA LYS A 281 22.28 13.37 0.07
C LYS A 281 22.21 13.74 -1.40
N THR A 282 21.42 12.99 -2.18
CA THR A 282 21.40 13.10 -3.64
C THR A 282 19.97 13.12 -4.16
N ILE A 283 19.67 14.11 -4.99
CA ILE A 283 18.39 14.28 -5.68
C ILE A 283 18.64 14.17 -7.18
N PHE A 284 17.76 13.48 -7.88
CA PHE A 284 17.73 13.38 -9.33
C PHE A 284 16.48 14.05 -9.88
N VAL A 285 16.65 14.88 -10.91
CA VAL A 285 15.52 15.51 -11.62
C VAL A 285 15.70 15.23 -13.11
N HIS A 286 14.75 14.48 -13.67
CA HIS A 286 14.75 14.18 -15.10
C HIS A 286 14.51 15.47 -15.93
N ARG A 287 15.16 15.58 -17.10
CA ARG A 287 15.02 16.75 -17.99
C ARG A 287 13.57 17.02 -18.43
N PHE A 288 12.76 15.97 -18.48
CA PHE A 288 11.33 16.01 -18.81
C PHE A 288 10.43 15.89 -17.58
N SER A 289 10.93 16.21 -16.38
CA SER A 289 10.21 16.10 -15.10
C SER A 289 8.78 16.63 -15.15
N GLY A 290 8.52 17.77 -15.82
CA GLY A 290 7.18 18.36 -15.95
C GLY A 290 6.18 17.55 -16.79
N ILE A 291 6.66 16.67 -17.69
CA ILE A 291 5.84 15.84 -18.59
C ILE A 291 6.22 14.35 -18.50
N LEU A 292 6.87 13.96 -17.39
CA LEU A 292 7.53 12.65 -17.28
C LEU A 292 6.56 11.48 -17.39
N SER A 293 5.30 11.66 -16.98
CA SER A 293 4.25 10.65 -17.15
C SER A 293 3.98 10.31 -18.62
N ALA A 294 3.94 11.33 -19.50
CA ALA A 294 3.73 11.12 -20.92
C ALA A 294 4.97 10.49 -21.57
N TYR A 295 6.15 10.94 -21.15
CA TYR A 295 7.42 10.36 -21.62
C TYR A 295 7.55 8.89 -21.23
N GLY A 296 7.31 8.56 -19.96
CA GLY A 296 7.34 7.19 -19.46
C GLY A 296 6.32 6.28 -20.14
N LEU A 297 5.14 6.81 -20.50
CA LEU A 297 4.13 6.05 -21.24
C LEU A 297 4.59 5.71 -22.65
N ALA A 298 5.33 6.62 -23.30
CA ALA A 298 5.91 6.39 -24.62
C ALA A 298 7.06 5.36 -24.59
N LEU A 299 7.75 5.22 -23.46
CA LEU A 299 8.82 4.23 -23.25
C LEU A 299 8.30 2.87 -22.77
N ALA A 300 7.09 2.83 -22.20
CA ALA A 300 6.59 1.64 -21.52
C ALA A 300 6.45 0.44 -22.45
N ASP A 301 6.92 -0.71 -21.98
CA ASP A 301 6.68 -1.99 -22.62
C ASP A 301 5.19 -2.37 -22.55
N VAL A 302 4.73 -3.13 -23.54
CA VAL A 302 3.34 -3.60 -23.57
C VAL A 302 3.24 -4.86 -22.72
N VAL A 303 2.49 -4.79 -21.64
CA VAL A 303 2.34 -5.90 -20.69
C VAL A 303 0.99 -6.59 -20.84
N HIS A 304 1.01 -7.92 -20.90
CA HIS A 304 -0.18 -8.76 -20.78
C HIS A 304 -0.02 -9.74 -19.61
N GLU A 305 -0.99 -9.78 -18.70
CA GLU A 305 -1.02 -10.70 -17.58
C GLU A 305 -2.13 -11.74 -17.74
N ALA A 306 -1.76 -13.00 -17.58
CA ALA A 306 -2.68 -14.13 -17.48
C ALA A 306 -2.52 -14.79 -16.10
N GLN A 307 -3.62 -15.16 -15.47
CA GLN A 307 -3.62 -15.82 -14.16
C GLN A 307 -4.73 -16.86 -14.05
N GLU A 308 -4.50 -17.89 -13.24
CA GLU A 308 -5.50 -18.91 -12.92
C GLU A 308 -5.36 -19.43 -11.47
N PRO A 309 -6.48 -19.81 -10.82
CA PRO A 309 -6.45 -20.40 -9.48
C PRO A 309 -5.96 -21.86 -9.50
N ALA A 310 -5.18 -22.25 -8.49
CA ALA A 310 -4.62 -23.60 -8.37
C ALA A 310 -5.04 -24.33 -7.07
N GLY A 311 -4.89 -23.68 -5.92
CA GLY A 311 -5.24 -24.23 -4.60
C GLY A 311 -4.54 -25.56 -4.25
N LYS A 312 -3.27 -25.73 -4.61
CA LYS A 312 -2.51 -26.99 -4.42
C LYS A 312 -1.29 -26.80 -3.53
N THR A 313 -0.93 -27.85 -2.78
CA THR A 313 0.29 -27.85 -1.95
C THR A 313 1.53 -27.82 -2.84
N PHE A 314 2.48 -26.94 -2.48
CA PHE A 314 3.77 -26.79 -3.14
C PHE A 314 4.70 -27.92 -2.69
N THR A 315 4.74 -29.00 -3.47
CA THR A 315 5.60 -30.17 -3.22
C THR A 315 6.22 -30.66 -4.52
N LYS A 316 7.23 -31.54 -4.43
CA LYS A 316 7.92 -32.11 -5.59
C LYS A 316 6.96 -32.87 -6.52
N GLU A 317 5.96 -33.54 -5.96
CA GLU A 317 4.97 -34.32 -6.72
C GLU A 317 4.01 -33.42 -7.49
N ASN A 318 3.65 -32.26 -6.94
CA ASN A 318 2.76 -31.29 -7.60
C ASN A 318 3.52 -30.31 -8.51
N PHE A 319 4.86 -30.33 -8.52
CA PHE A 319 5.65 -29.34 -9.25
C PHE A 319 5.40 -29.38 -10.76
N GLU A 320 5.28 -30.57 -11.33
CA GLU A 320 4.97 -30.76 -12.75
C GLU A 320 3.61 -30.14 -13.12
N TYR A 321 2.63 -30.17 -12.21
CA TYR A 321 1.36 -29.49 -12.43
C TYR A 321 1.55 -27.97 -12.57
N PHE A 322 2.33 -27.34 -11.67
CA PHE A 322 2.59 -25.90 -11.73
C PHE A 322 3.34 -25.51 -13.00
N LEU A 323 4.34 -26.30 -13.42
CA LEU A 323 5.08 -26.08 -14.66
C LEU A 323 4.17 -26.12 -15.90
N ASN A 324 3.30 -27.13 -15.99
CA ASN A 324 2.36 -27.26 -17.11
C ASN A 324 1.37 -26.08 -17.18
N ARG A 325 0.92 -25.58 -16.02
CA ARG A 325 0.03 -24.41 -15.94
C ARG A 325 0.73 -23.10 -16.31
N LEU A 326 1.95 -22.89 -15.81
CA LEU A 326 2.78 -21.76 -16.21
C LEU A 326 3.02 -21.75 -17.73
N ASP A 327 3.28 -22.91 -18.34
CA ASP A 327 3.49 -23.00 -19.79
C ASP A 327 2.21 -22.70 -20.59
N SER A 328 1.04 -23.13 -20.09
CA SER A 328 -0.25 -22.78 -20.66
C SER A 328 -0.52 -21.28 -20.64
N LEU A 329 -0.29 -20.63 -19.49
CA LEU A 329 -0.44 -19.18 -19.35
C LEU A 329 0.56 -18.39 -20.20
N LYS A 330 1.81 -18.87 -20.32
CA LYS A 330 2.81 -18.30 -21.24
C LYS A 330 2.29 -18.31 -22.68
N LYS A 331 1.71 -19.42 -23.15
CA LYS A 331 1.11 -19.51 -24.49
C LYS A 331 -0.05 -18.53 -24.69
N GLN A 332 -0.86 -18.32 -23.65
CA GLN A 332 -1.94 -17.33 -23.68
C GLN A 332 -1.39 -15.91 -23.81
N CYS A 333 -0.40 -15.53 -22.99
CA CYS A 333 0.27 -14.22 -23.08
C CYS A 333 0.91 -14.02 -24.46
N ARG A 334 1.56 -15.06 -25.00
CA ARG A 334 2.14 -15.02 -26.35
C ARG A 334 1.09 -14.69 -27.40
N CYS A 335 -0.03 -15.41 -27.41
CA CYS A 335 -1.12 -15.21 -28.36
C CYS A 335 -1.62 -13.76 -28.36
N GLU A 336 -1.85 -13.20 -27.17
CA GLU A 336 -2.32 -11.83 -27.04
C GLU A 336 -1.27 -10.79 -27.47
N LEU A 337 0.00 -10.96 -27.10
CA LEU A 337 1.07 -10.04 -27.50
C LEU A 337 1.40 -10.13 -29.01
N THR A 338 1.33 -11.31 -29.61
CA THR A 338 1.49 -11.47 -31.06
C THR A 338 0.37 -10.79 -31.85
N LYS A 339 -0.87 -10.76 -31.33
CA LYS A 339 -1.97 -9.97 -31.94
C LYS A 339 -1.66 -8.47 -31.97
N VAL A 340 -0.87 -7.98 -31.02
CA VAL A 340 -0.42 -6.57 -30.97
C VAL A 340 0.74 -6.31 -31.94
N GLY A 341 1.36 -7.36 -32.50
CA GLY A 341 2.45 -7.26 -33.46
C GLY A 341 3.84 -7.54 -32.89
N PHE A 342 3.95 -8.03 -31.65
CA PHE A 342 5.23 -8.44 -31.08
C PHE A 342 5.66 -9.82 -31.59
N THR A 343 6.96 -9.98 -31.87
CA THR A 343 7.57 -11.26 -32.22
C THR A 343 8.01 -12.03 -30.98
N ASP A 344 8.14 -13.36 -31.06
CA ASP A 344 8.56 -14.20 -29.91
C ASP A 344 9.90 -13.74 -29.29
N ASN A 345 10.84 -13.23 -30.11
CA ASN A 345 12.15 -12.74 -29.63
C ASN A 345 12.07 -11.38 -28.91
N SER A 346 10.94 -10.68 -29.01
CA SER A 346 10.67 -9.41 -28.33
C SER A 346 9.77 -9.56 -27.12
N ILE A 347 9.44 -10.79 -26.71
CA ILE A 347 8.56 -11.05 -25.56
C ILE A 347 9.38 -11.71 -24.44
N ARG A 348 9.35 -11.09 -23.26
CA ARG A 348 9.89 -11.65 -22.02
C ARG A 348 8.77 -12.17 -21.13
N TYR A 349 8.99 -13.26 -20.41
CA TYR A 349 7.99 -13.86 -19.53
C TYR A 349 8.47 -13.86 -18.09
N GLU A 350 7.63 -13.37 -17.18
CA GLU A 350 7.86 -13.36 -15.74
C GLU A 350 6.81 -14.28 -15.07
N PRO A 351 7.20 -15.50 -14.64
CA PRO A 351 6.31 -16.42 -13.94
C PRO A 351 6.25 -16.09 -12.44
N PHE A 352 5.05 -16.16 -11.87
CA PHE A 352 4.82 -15.95 -10.46
C PHE A 352 3.90 -17.02 -9.86
N LEU A 353 4.17 -17.38 -8.61
CA LEU A 353 3.32 -18.24 -7.78
C LEU A 353 2.85 -17.46 -6.55
N HIS A 354 1.54 -17.49 -6.29
CA HIS A 354 0.96 -16.86 -5.11
C HIS A 354 0.91 -17.88 -3.96
N MET A 355 1.88 -17.77 -3.05
CA MET A 355 2.20 -18.81 -2.06
C MET A 355 1.85 -18.37 -0.65
N ARG A 356 1.37 -19.29 0.18
CA ARG A 356 1.12 -19.08 1.62
C ARG A 356 1.36 -20.35 2.41
N TYR A 357 1.56 -20.23 3.72
CA TYR A 357 1.49 -21.40 4.58
C TYR A 357 0.03 -21.91 4.70
N GLU A 358 -0.16 -23.22 4.72
CA GLU A 358 -1.45 -23.87 4.97
C GLU A 358 -2.12 -23.26 6.22
N ARG A 359 -3.45 -23.04 6.25
CA ARG A 359 -4.14 -22.35 7.37
C ARG A 359 -3.61 -20.94 7.71
N THR A 360 -3.04 -20.24 6.74
CA THR A 360 -2.88 -18.78 6.78
C THR A 360 -3.70 -18.17 5.65
N ASP A 361 -4.02 -16.88 5.74
CA ASP A 361 -4.86 -16.18 4.75
C ASP A 361 -4.08 -15.19 3.87
N CYS A 362 -2.82 -14.93 4.23
CA CYS A 362 -1.96 -14.00 3.52
C CYS A 362 -1.03 -14.77 2.58
N ALA A 363 -1.26 -14.60 1.28
CA ALA A 363 -0.42 -15.14 0.24
C ALA A 363 0.52 -14.07 -0.33
N LEU A 364 1.77 -14.46 -0.56
CA LEU A 364 2.84 -13.63 -1.10
C LEU A 364 3.13 -14.02 -2.53
N MET A 365 3.35 -13.02 -3.39
CA MET A 365 3.67 -13.26 -4.79
C MET A 365 5.17 -13.53 -4.93
N CYS A 366 5.54 -14.75 -5.29
CA CYS A 366 6.92 -15.18 -5.41
C CYS A 366 7.27 -15.35 -6.89
N ALA A 367 8.38 -14.75 -7.32
CA ALA A 367 8.89 -14.85 -8.67
C ALA A 367 10.11 -15.79 -8.71
N SER A 368 10.30 -16.48 -9.83
CA SER A 368 11.59 -17.17 -10.08
C SER A 368 12.69 -16.13 -10.30
N PRO A 369 13.82 -16.20 -9.59
CA PRO A 369 14.97 -15.32 -9.83
C PRO A 369 15.68 -15.62 -11.16
N ASP A 370 15.59 -16.86 -11.66
CA ASP A 370 16.20 -17.30 -12.92
C ASP A 370 15.14 -17.42 -14.03
N GLU A 371 15.36 -16.73 -15.17
CA GLU A 371 14.44 -16.73 -16.33
C GLU A 371 14.48 -18.06 -17.10
N GLU A 372 15.62 -18.76 -17.09
CA GLU A 372 15.86 -19.93 -17.93
C GLU A 372 15.45 -21.27 -17.30
N THR A 373 15.54 -21.41 -15.96
CA THR A 373 15.15 -22.66 -15.29
C THR A 373 14.32 -22.42 -14.03
N ILE A 374 13.07 -22.87 -14.06
CA ILE A 374 12.14 -22.81 -12.93
C ILE A 374 12.48 -23.96 -11.98
N MET A 375 13.16 -23.66 -10.88
CA MET A 375 13.52 -24.63 -9.84
C MET A 375 12.61 -24.51 -8.63
N LEU A 376 12.20 -25.64 -8.05
CA LEU A 376 11.31 -25.70 -6.89
C LEU A 376 11.93 -25.02 -5.67
N GLU A 377 13.20 -25.32 -5.40
CA GLU A 377 13.95 -24.83 -4.24
C GLU A 377 14.04 -23.30 -4.22
N ARG A 378 14.13 -22.67 -5.40
CA ARG A 378 14.21 -21.21 -5.53
C ARG A 378 12.92 -20.51 -5.11
N TYR A 379 11.77 -21.05 -5.46
CA TYR A 379 10.48 -20.47 -5.04
C TYR A 379 10.29 -20.59 -3.53
N GLU A 380 10.74 -21.69 -2.93
CA GLU A 380 10.67 -21.89 -1.49
C GLU A 380 11.58 -20.90 -0.74
N GLU A 381 12.83 -20.70 -1.20
CA GLU A 381 13.75 -19.69 -0.68
C GLU A 381 13.15 -18.28 -0.76
N VAL A 382 12.66 -17.87 -1.95
CA VAL A 382 12.04 -16.56 -2.17
C VAL A 382 10.81 -16.36 -1.29
N PHE A 383 9.99 -17.40 -1.11
CA PHE A 383 8.83 -17.34 -0.24
C PHE A 383 9.24 -17.14 1.22
N HIS A 384 10.19 -17.93 1.74
CA HIS A 384 10.66 -17.79 3.12
C HIS A 384 11.29 -16.43 3.39
N ASP A 385 12.11 -15.92 2.47
CA ASP A 385 12.73 -14.60 2.61
C ASP A 385 11.69 -13.47 2.55
N SER A 386 10.71 -13.58 1.66
CA SER A 386 9.63 -12.59 1.54
C SER A 386 8.71 -12.64 2.77
N TYR A 387 8.40 -13.83 3.27
CA TYR A 387 7.58 -14.03 4.46
C TYR A 387 8.27 -13.51 5.71
N LYS A 388 9.56 -13.82 5.90
CA LYS A 388 10.36 -13.26 6.99
C LYS A 388 10.49 -11.74 6.89
N ARG A 389 10.55 -11.18 5.69
CA ARG A 389 10.60 -9.72 5.50
C ARG A 389 9.29 -9.02 5.86
N GLU A 390 8.15 -9.63 5.53
CA GLU A 390 6.82 -9.06 5.78
C GLU A 390 6.33 -9.29 7.21
N PHE A 391 6.64 -10.46 7.80
CA PHE A 391 6.11 -10.92 9.09
C PHE A 391 7.17 -11.15 10.19
N GLY A 392 8.47 -11.13 9.85
CA GLY A 392 9.64 -11.28 10.75
C GLY A 392 9.90 -12.64 11.37
N PHE A 393 9.11 -13.64 11.03
CA PHE A 393 9.33 -15.04 11.42
C PHE A 393 8.99 -15.97 10.25
N THR A 394 9.31 -17.26 10.34
CA THR A 394 8.90 -18.31 9.40
C THR A 394 8.22 -19.46 10.15
N ILE A 395 7.54 -20.36 9.42
CA ILE A 395 6.85 -21.52 10.01
C ILE A 395 7.37 -22.80 9.35
N PRO A 396 8.50 -23.36 9.84
CA PRO A 396 9.22 -24.43 9.13
C PRO A 396 8.41 -25.73 8.98
N ASP A 397 7.53 -26.06 9.93
CA ASP A 397 6.81 -27.34 9.95
C ASP A 397 5.48 -27.32 9.19
N ARG A 398 5.18 -26.25 8.44
CA ARG A 398 3.88 -26.05 7.79
C ARG A 398 4.00 -26.13 6.28
N ALA A 399 3.10 -26.88 5.65
CA ALA A 399 3.06 -27.01 4.21
C ALA A 399 2.77 -25.67 3.53
N ILE A 400 3.36 -25.44 2.37
CA ILE A 400 3.09 -24.26 1.54
C ILE A 400 1.98 -24.60 0.54
N ILE A 401 1.01 -23.70 0.35
CA ILE A 401 -0.09 -23.80 -0.61
C ILE A 401 0.08 -22.70 -1.66
N VAL A 402 -0.09 -23.06 -2.93
CA VAL A 402 -0.19 -22.12 -4.05
C VAL A 402 -1.67 -21.88 -4.33
N ASP A 403 -2.14 -20.65 -4.09
CA ASP A 403 -3.53 -20.26 -4.33
C ASP A 403 -3.76 -19.90 -5.80
N ASP A 404 -2.83 -19.17 -6.42
CA ASP A 404 -2.92 -18.61 -7.77
C ASP A 404 -1.59 -18.74 -8.53
N ILE A 405 -1.68 -18.96 -9.84
CA ILE A 405 -0.54 -19.02 -10.76
C ILE A 405 -0.69 -17.86 -11.74
N ARG A 406 0.36 -17.06 -11.90
CA ARG A 406 0.36 -15.89 -12.78
C ARG A 406 1.55 -15.89 -13.71
N VAL A 407 1.34 -15.47 -14.95
CA VAL A 407 2.40 -15.17 -15.90
C VAL A 407 2.19 -13.78 -16.46
N ARG A 408 3.24 -12.97 -16.41
CA ARG A 408 3.29 -11.68 -17.09
C ARG A 408 4.14 -11.82 -18.35
N GLY A 409 3.56 -11.55 -19.51
CA GLY A 409 4.27 -11.36 -20.77
C GLY A 409 4.55 -9.87 -20.98
N VAL A 410 5.79 -9.53 -21.31
CA VAL A 410 6.26 -8.17 -21.54
C VAL A 410 6.77 -8.09 -22.97
N GLY A 411 6.06 -7.35 -23.83
CA GLY A 411 6.48 -7.01 -25.18
C GLY A 411 7.42 -5.81 -25.15
N ILE A 412 8.69 -6.03 -25.46
CA ILE A 412 9.76 -5.04 -25.35
C ILE A 412 9.64 -4.03 -26.50
N SER A 413 9.31 -2.79 -26.15
CA SER A 413 9.18 -1.67 -27.06
C SER A 413 10.51 -0.92 -27.14
N ARG A 414 11.29 -1.13 -28.20
CA ARG A 414 12.55 -0.39 -28.43
C ARG A 414 12.26 1.01 -29.00
N MET A 415 11.74 1.91 -28.18
CA MET A 415 11.51 3.30 -28.56
C MET A 415 12.18 4.26 -27.58
N ALA A 416 13.50 4.46 -27.71
CA ALA A 416 14.15 5.77 -27.59
C ALA A 416 15.69 5.61 -27.60
N GLU A 417 16.35 6.26 -28.55
CA GLU A 417 17.77 6.57 -28.38
C GLU A 417 17.90 7.72 -27.37
N ARG A 418 18.76 7.53 -26.37
CA ARG A 418 19.04 8.58 -25.38
C ARG A 418 19.84 9.70 -26.02
N VAL A 419 19.23 10.88 -26.12
CA VAL A 419 19.86 12.06 -26.72
C VAL A 419 20.86 12.67 -25.75
N LYS A 420 22.15 12.59 -26.08
CA LYS A 420 23.22 13.25 -25.33
C LYS A 420 23.32 14.73 -25.71
N ILE A 421 23.56 15.58 -24.73
CA ILE A 421 23.81 17.01 -24.92
C ILE A 421 25.31 17.31 -25.01
N ALA A 422 25.65 18.43 -25.64
CA ALA A 422 27.05 18.85 -25.77
C ALA A 422 27.70 19.12 -24.41
N LYS A 423 28.95 18.68 -24.24
CA LYS A 423 29.77 18.98 -23.06
C LYS A 423 30.19 20.44 -23.06
N THR A 424 30.18 21.06 -21.89
CA THR A 424 30.70 22.41 -21.70
C THR A 424 32.23 22.45 -21.62
N SER A 425 32.83 23.54 -22.08
CA SER A 425 34.23 23.89 -21.84
C SER A 425 34.42 24.69 -20.55
N GLU A 426 33.36 25.27 -19.99
CA GLU A 426 33.38 26.12 -18.78
C GLU A 426 32.35 25.62 -17.73
N PRO A 427 32.70 24.62 -16.90
CA PRO A 427 31.78 24.02 -15.93
C PRO A 427 31.18 24.99 -14.90
N ASP A 428 31.97 25.98 -14.47
CA ASP A 428 31.62 26.88 -13.37
C ASP A 428 30.93 28.19 -13.82
N ASN A 429 30.73 28.38 -15.13
CA ASN A 429 30.18 29.61 -15.70
C ASN A 429 28.89 29.35 -16.52
N PRO A 430 27.81 28.85 -15.90
CA PRO A 430 26.55 28.62 -16.60
C PRO A 430 25.90 29.96 -17.04
N PRO A 431 25.22 29.99 -18.21
CA PRO A 431 24.59 31.21 -18.73
C PRO A 431 23.47 31.70 -17.81
N LEU A 432 23.68 32.87 -17.21
CA LEU A 432 22.73 33.51 -16.30
C LEU A 432 21.63 34.21 -17.07
N LYS A 433 20.37 33.99 -16.67
CA LYS A 433 19.20 34.61 -17.31
C LYS A 433 18.71 35.85 -16.55
N ALA A 434 18.64 35.75 -15.22
CA ALA A 434 18.20 36.85 -14.36
C ALA A 434 18.68 36.66 -12.92
N ILE A 435 18.48 37.69 -12.09
CA ILE A 435 18.63 37.61 -10.63
C ILE A 435 17.34 38.14 -10.02
N THR A 436 16.77 37.40 -9.08
CA THR A 436 15.53 37.76 -8.38
C THR A 436 15.69 37.65 -6.86
N ASP A 437 14.77 38.25 -6.11
CA ASP A 437 14.72 38.06 -4.66
C ASP A 437 13.87 36.83 -4.32
N CYS A 438 14.38 35.96 -3.46
CA CYS A 438 13.63 34.83 -2.92
C CYS A 438 13.79 34.77 -1.40
N TYR A 439 12.75 34.32 -0.71
CA TYR A 439 12.74 34.17 0.74
C TYR A 439 13.03 32.71 1.11
N PHE A 440 14.09 32.48 1.87
CA PHE A 440 14.46 31.18 2.44
C PHE A 440 14.46 31.30 3.98
N ARG A 441 14.81 30.22 4.70
CA ARG A 441 14.95 30.27 6.17
C ARG A 441 15.97 31.30 6.66
N ASP A 442 17.02 31.55 5.87
CA ASP A 442 18.04 32.56 6.18
C ASP A 442 17.56 33.99 5.84
N GLY A 443 16.27 34.15 5.50
CA GLY A 443 15.65 35.40 5.09
C GLY A 443 15.69 35.62 3.58
N LYS A 444 15.63 36.89 3.17
CA LYS A 444 15.55 37.30 1.77
C LYS A 444 16.94 37.27 1.12
N LEU A 445 17.14 36.39 0.14
CA LEU A 445 18.40 36.19 -0.57
C LEU A 445 18.28 36.50 -2.08
N LYS A 446 19.32 37.12 -2.64
CA LYS A 446 19.47 37.30 -4.09
C LYS A 446 19.74 35.95 -4.74
N THR A 447 18.86 35.54 -5.64
CA THR A 447 18.80 34.20 -6.20
C THR A 447 18.99 34.25 -7.72
N LYS A 448 19.96 33.48 -8.22
CA LYS A 448 20.29 33.43 -9.65
C LYS A 448 19.27 32.57 -10.39
N VAL A 449 18.86 33.00 -11.58
CA VAL A 449 17.88 32.30 -12.41
C VAL A 449 18.56 31.80 -13.68
N TYR A 450 18.42 30.51 -13.93
CA TYR A 450 18.94 29.79 -15.10
C TYR A 450 17.80 29.21 -15.92
N SER A 451 18.02 29.02 -17.21
CA SER A 451 17.08 28.36 -18.12
C SER A 451 17.65 27.00 -18.52
N LEU A 452 16.88 25.93 -18.31
CA LEU A 452 17.36 24.56 -18.51
C LEU A 452 17.88 24.31 -19.93
N ASN A 453 17.23 24.91 -20.93
CA ASN A 453 17.60 24.76 -22.35
C ASN A 453 18.97 25.36 -22.71
N ASP A 454 19.47 26.30 -21.90
CA ASP A 454 20.75 26.98 -22.15
C ASP A 454 21.92 26.26 -21.46
N LEU A 455 21.63 25.27 -20.60
CA LEU A 455 22.64 24.53 -19.86
C LEU A 455 23.23 23.36 -20.68
N LYS A 456 24.52 23.10 -20.46
CA LYS A 456 25.30 22.06 -21.15
C LYS A 456 25.79 21.03 -20.14
N TYR A 457 26.16 19.86 -20.64
CA TYR A 457 26.69 18.79 -19.79
C TYR A 457 27.95 19.24 -19.05
N GLY A 458 27.96 19.07 -17.72
CA GLY A 458 29.05 19.44 -16.83
C GLY A 458 28.88 20.80 -16.16
N HIS A 459 27.87 21.61 -16.52
CA HIS A 459 27.59 22.84 -15.79
C HIS A 459 27.23 22.55 -14.34
N THR A 460 27.74 23.41 -13.47
CA THR A 460 27.55 23.35 -12.03
C THR A 460 26.87 24.63 -11.53
N ILE A 461 25.83 24.49 -10.72
CA ILE A 461 25.03 25.60 -10.18
C ILE A 461 24.95 25.44 -8.66
N CYS A 462 25.47 26.42 -7.92
CA CYS A 462 25.37 26.46 -6.46
C CYS A 462 24.10 27.23 -6.04
N GLY A 463 23.44 26.77 -4.97
CA GLY A 463 22.34 27.49 -4.35
C GLY A 463 22.80 28.74 -3.57
N PRO A 464 21.93 29.76 -3.37
CA PRO A 464 20.54 29.83 -3.79
C PRO A 464 20.39 30.15 -5.29
N SER A 465 19.73 29.25 -6.02
CA SER A 465 19.49 29.40 -7.47
C SER A 465 18.16 28.77 -7.88
N ILE A 466 17.57 29.25 -8.99
CA ILE A 466 16.36 28.68 -9.61
C ILE A 466 16.71 28.26 -11.04
N ILE A 467 16.31 27.05 -11.41
CA ILE A 467 16.38 26.56 -12.78
C ILE A 467 14.95 26.48 -13.31
N ILE A 468 14.66 27.22 -14.37
CA ILE A 468 13.35 27.29 -15.00
C ILE A 468 13.37 26.49 -16.30
N ASP A 469 12.36 25.66 -16.47
CA ASP A 469 11.98 25.03 -17.73
C ASP A 469 10.58 25.50 -18.15
N LYS A 470 10.16 25.21 -19.38
CA LYS A 470 8.82 25.55 -19.87
C LYS A 470 7.70 24.96 -18.99
N ASN A 471 7.95 23.79 -18.40
CA ASN A 471 6.93 23.00 -17.71
C ASN A 471 7.26 22.73 -16.24
N SER A 472 8.42 23.18 -15.74
CA SER A 472 8.84 22.94 -14.35
C SER A 472 9.70 24.07 -13.80
N THR A 473 9.69 24.24 -12.49
CA THR A 473 10.58 25.16 -11.78
C THR A 473 11.30 24.40 -10.68
N ILE A 474 12.63 24.48 -10.66
CA ILE A 474 13.49 23.74 -9.77
C ILE A 474 14.23 24.71 -8.88
N VAL A 475 14.09 24.57 -7.57
CA VAL A 475 14.70 25.44 -6.57
C VAL A 475 15.92 24.74 -5.96
N ILE A 476 17.09 25.33 -6.16
CA ILE A 476 18.34 24.90 -5.54
C ILE A 476 18.56 25.76 -4.30
N GLU A 477 18.23 25.21 -3.15
CA GLU A 477 18.36 25.89 -1.87
C GLU A 477 19.82 26.19 -1.48
N PRO A 478 20.05 27.12 -0.53
CA PRO A 478 21.36 27.29 0.10
C PRO A 478 21.95 25.96 0.56
N LEU A 479 23.27 25.84 0.41
CA LEU A 479 24.08 24.63 0.68
C LEU A 479 23.80 23.43 -0.24
N CYS A 480 22.98 23.58 -1.28
CA CYS A 480 22.82 22.56 -2.33
C CYS A 480 23.63 22.93 -3.58
N LYS A 481 24.06 21.91 -4.32
CA LYS A 481 24.81 22.05 -5.57
C LYS A 481 24.20 21.17 -6.66
N ALA A 482 23.77 21.77 -7.76
CA ALA A 482 23.23 21.08 -8.92
C ALA A 482 24.29 20.91 -10.02
N THR A 483 24.29 19.75 -10.68
CA THR A 483 25.18 19.41 -11.78
C THR A 483 24.37 18.82 -12.93
N ILE A 484 24.63 19.27 -14.16
CA ILE A 484 23.94 18.79 -15.36
C ILE A 484 24.66 17.55 -15.92
N THR A 485 23.91 16.48 -16.20
CA THR A 485 24.42 15.21 -16.74
C THR A 485 24.51 15.23 -18.28
N ASP A 486 25.08 14.18 -18.87
CA ASP A 486 25.28 14.05 -20.33
C ASP A 486 23.96 13.87 -21.10
N GLU A 487 22.94 13.32 -20.46
CA GLU A 487 21.55 13.25 -20.98
C GLU A 487 20.77 14.56 -20.79
N GLY A 488 21.33 15.54 -20.06
CA GLY A 488 20.67 16.80 -19.71
C GLY A 488 19.77 16.74 -18.46
N ASN A 489 19.90 15.68 -17.66
CA ASN A 489 19.25 15.59 -16.35
C ASN A 489 20.00 16.44 -15.32
N ILE A 490 19.37 16.66 -14.16
CA ILE A 490 19.95 17.46 -13.08
C ILE A 490 20.19 16.54 -11.88
N LEU A 491 21.42 16.51 -11.41
CA LEU A 491 21.81 15.85 -10.16
C LEU A 491 22.09 16.91 -9.10
N ILE A 492 21.36 16.90 -7.99
CA ILE A 492 21.53 17.86 -6.89
C ILE A 492 22.15 17.13 -5.71
N SER A 493 23.34 17.59 -5.29
CA SER A 493 23.96 17.20 -4.04
C SER A 493 23.47 18.15 -2.94
N VAL A 494 22.96 17.56 -1.87
CA VAL A 494 22.50 18.27 -0.68
C VAL A 494 23.65 18.32 0.31
N GLY A 495 24.14 19.52 0.63
CA GLY A 495 25.17 19.71 1.64
C GLY A 495 24.66 19.41 3.06
N ASP A 496 25.56 18.99 3.94
CA ASP A 496 25.24 18.75 5.34
C ASP A 496 24.83 20.07 6.00
N GLN A 497 23.59 20.15 6.48
CA GLN A 497 23.19 21.23 7.38
C GLN A 497 23.71 20.93 8.78
N ALA A 498 24.18 21.96 9.49
CA ALA A 498 24.39 21.87 10.92
C ALA A 498 23.05 21.46 11.55
N ARG A 499 23.03 20.33 12.27
CA ARG A 499 21.87 19.90 13.05
C ARG A 499 21.56 21.03 14.03
N ILE A 500 20.42 21.70 13.84
CA ILE A 500 19.94 22.67 14.83
C ILE A 500 19.63 21.85 16.09
N PRO A 501 20.31 22.12 17.23
CA PRO A 501 19.95 21.50 18.49
C PRO A 501 18.48 21.83 18.78
N ILE A 502 17.69 20.81 19.11
CA ILE A 502 16.34 21.05 19.60
C ILE A 502 16.53 21.70 20.98
N GLY A 503 16.16 22.97 21.11
CA GLY A 503 16.09 23.62 22.43
C GLY A 503 14.92 23.06 23.23
N ASP A 504 14.90 23.34 24.53
CA ASP A 504 13.85 22.87 25.43
C ASP A 504 12.49 23.59 25.23
N ASP A 505 12.43 24.60 24.35
CA ASP A 505 11.22 25.35 24.03
C ASP A 505 10.30 24.60 23.06
N ILE A 506 9.05 24.39 23.48
CA ILE A 506 8.00 23.73 22.69
C ILE A 506 7.47 24.70 21.63
N ASP A 507 7.98 24.60 20.40
CA ASP A 507 7.42 25.29 19.24
C ASP A 507 6.16 24.58 18.72
N ALA A 508 5.07 25.31 18.51
CA ALA A 508 3.82 24.80 17.95
C ALA A 508 4.02 24.10 16.60
N ILE A 509 4.97 24.56 15.78
CA ILE A 509 5.31 23.90 14.51
C ILE A 509 5.99 22.54 14.80
N GLN A 510 6.96 22.49 15.71
CA GLN A 510 7.59 21.23 16.11
C GLN A 510 6.59 20.26 16.75
N LEU A 511 5.72 20.72 17.64
CA LEU A 511 4.70 19.89 18.27
C LEU A 511 3.72 19.31 17.24
N SER A 512 3.29 20.12 16.27
CA SER A 512 2.47 19.67 15.14
C SER A 512 3.21 18.60 14.32
N ILE A 513 4.49 18.85 13.98
CA ILE A 513 5.35 17.89 13.29
C ILE A 513 5.44 16.56 14.07
N PHE A 514 5.68 16.60 15.38
CA PHE A 514 5.80 15.41 16.24
C PHE A 514 4.49 14.65 16.37
N SER A 515 3.38 15.33 16.71
CA SER A 515 2.05 14.73 16.86
C SER A 515 1.64 14.00 15.59
N HIS A 516 1.84 14.65 14.45
CA HIS A 516 1.52 14.03 13.19
C HIS A 516 2.44 12.86 12.80
N ARG A 517 3.72 12.88 13.20
CA ARG A 517 4.65 11.75 12.98
C ARG A 517 4.22 10.51 13.77
N PHE A 518 3.83 10.67 15.04
CA PHE A 518 3.29 9.56 15.84
C PHE A 518 1.99 9.00 15.27
N MET A 519 1.05 9.88 14.88
CA MET A 519 -0.20 9.45 14.24
C MET A 519 0.05 8.67 12.96
N SER A 520 0.98 9.11 12.12
CA SER A 520 1.31 8.40 10.87
C SER A 520 1.82 6.97 11.12
N ILE A 521 2.58 6.74 12.18
CA ILE A 521 3.08 5.40 12.56
C ILE A 521 1.90 4.52 13.01
N ALA A 522 1.06 5.05 13.91
CA ALA A 522 -0.11 4.32 14.39
C ALA A 522 -1.12 4.01 13.27
N GLU A 523 -1.29 4.92 12.31
CA GLU A 523 -2.08 4.69 11.09
C GLU A 523 -1.50 3.56 10.23
N GLN A 524 -0.19 3.56 10.00
CA GLN A 524 0.48 2.50 9.24
C GLN A 524 0.34 1.13 9.93
N MET A 525 0.54 1.06 11.25
CA MET A 525 0.30 -0.15 12.03
C MET A 525 -1.14 -0.63 11.90
N GLY A 526 -2.10 0.29 12.00
CA GLY A 526 -3.53 -0.01 11.81
C GLY A 526 -3.84 -0.57 10.43
N GLN A 527 -3.25 -0.02 9.36
CA GLN A 527 -3.43 -0.53 8.00
C GLN A 527 -2.84 -1.94 7.82
N VAL A 528 -1.70 -2.23 8.44
CA VAL A 528 -1.10 -3.57 8.39
C VAL A 528 -1.98 -4.58 9.11
N LEU A 529 -2.49 -4.24 10.30
CA LEU A 529 -3.47 -5.07 11.01
C LEU A 529 -4.71 -5.34 10.16
N GLN A 530 -5.29 -4.31 9.54
CA GLN A 530 -6.48 -4.46 8.71
C GLN A 530 -6.26 -5.37 7.50
N ARG A 531 -5.07 -5.35 6.90
CA ARG A 531 -4.75 -6.16 5.71
C ARG A 531 -4.40 -7.60 6.06
N SER A 532 -3.82 -7.83 7.23
CA SER A 532 -3.28 -9.15 7.61
C SER A 532 -4.19 -9.96 8.54
N ALA A 533 -5.06 -9.30 9.33
CA ALA A 533 -5.99 -9.99 10.21
C ALA A 533 -7.03 -10.79 9.41
N ILE A 534 -7.67 -11.77 10.05
CA ILE A 534 -8.80 -12.52 9.49
C ILE A 534 -10.11 -12.01 10.07
N SER A 535 -10.15 -11.80 11.39
CA SER A 535 -11.40 -11.48 12.08
C SER A 535 -11.97 -10.14 11.63
N THR A 536 -13.29 -10.12 11.44
CA THR A 536 -14.04 -8.90 11.13
C THR A 536 -13.86 -7.84 12.20
N ASN A 537 -13.74 -8.25 13.47
CA ASN A 537 -13.51 -7.35 14.59
C ASN A 537 -12.20 -6.56 14.41
N ILE A 538 -11.10 -7.19 14.01
CA ILE A 538 -9.83 -6.49 13.81
C ILE A 538 -9.78 -5.76 12.45
N LYS A 539 -10.39 -6.32 11.39
CA LYS A 539 -10.46 -5.65 10.08
C LYS A 539 -11.29 -4.36 10.09
N ALA A 540 -12.44 -4.38 10.75
CA ALA A 540 -13.40 -3.27 10.73
C ALA A 540 -13.04 -2.17 11.73
N THR A 541 -12.26 -2.47 12.76
CA THR A 541 -12.01 -1.52 13.84
C THR A 541 -10.64 -0.84 13.72
N ARG A 542 -10.63 0.50 13.74
CA ARG A 542 -9.43 1.35 13.66
C ARG A 542 -8.74 1.51 15.03
N ILE A 543 -8.72 0.45 15.86
CA ILE A 543 -8.47 0.55 17.32
C ILE A 543 -6.98 0.80 17.69
N CYS A 544 -6.04 0.77 16.74
CA CYS A 544 -4.68 1.24 17.00
C CYS A 544 -4.59 2.72 17.43
N LEU A 545 -5.61 3.55 17.14
CA LEU A 545 -5.53 5.00 17.35
C LEU A 545 -6.30 5.50 18.59
N SER A 546 -7.44 4.89 18.96
CA SER A 546 -8.27 5.46 20.03
C SER A 546 -7.75 5.16 21.43
N ASN A 547 -7.02 4.05 21.61
CA ASN A 547 -6.68 3.55 22.95
C ASN A 547 -5.18 3.60 23.30
N CYS A 548 -4.30 4.05 22.38
CA CYS A 548 -2.90 4.33 22.74
C CYS A 548 -2.77 5.43 23.79
N PHE A 549 -3.71 6.38 23.80
CA PHE A 549 -3.77 7.47 24.78
C PHE A 549 -4.75 7.22 25.94
N ALA A 550 -5.55 6.15 25.88
CA ALA A 550 -6.31 5.67 27.03
C ALA A 550 -5.36 4.81 27.87
N GLY A 551 -4.99 5.26 29.08
CA GLY A 551 -3.83 4.81 29.85
C GLY A 551 -3.67 3.32 30.25
N GLY A 552 -4.38 2.38 29.61
CA GLY A 552 -4.24 0.93 29.82
C GLY A 552 -2.99 0.33 29.17
N MET A 553 -2.64 0.69 27.93
CA MET A 553 -1.50 0.06 27.24
C MET A 553 -0.14 0.47 27.82
N GLN A 554 0.02 1.72 28.23
CA GLN A 554 1.23 2.19 28.93
C GLN A 554 1.46 1.43 30.25
N ALA A 555 0.39 1.12 30.99
CA ALA A 555 0.47 0.32 32.21
C ALA A 555 0.86 -1.13 31.90
N THR A 556 0.32 -1.71 30.81
CA THR A 556 0.70 -3.05 30.34
C THR A 556 2.18 -3.12 29.98
N VAL A 557 2.70 -2.17 29.21
CA VAL A 557 4.12 -2.14 28.83
C VAL A 557 5.01 -2.01 30.07
N ARG A 558 4.68 -1.07 30.97
CA ARG A 558 5.41 -0.89 32.23
C ARG A 558 5.43 -2.17 33.07
N PHE A 559 4.29 -2.85 33.21
CA PHE A 559 4.22 -4.12 33.93
C PHE A 559 5.17 -5.17 33.33
N GLN A 560 5.26 -5.28 31.99
CA GLN A 560 6.16 -6.25 31.36
C GLN A 560 7.64 -5.91 31.60
N ILE A 561 8.01 -4.62 31.57
CA ILE A 561 9.37 -4.16 31.89
C ILE A 561 9.75 -4.54 33.33
N GLU A 562 8.85 -4.29 34.28
CA GLU A 562 9.06 -4.62 35.70
C GLU A 562 9.08 -6.13 35.94
N HIS A 563 8.23 -6.90 35.23
CA HIS A 563 8.08 -8.33 35.44
C HIS A 563 9.18 -9.19 34.81
N LEU A 564 9.60 -8.87 33.58
CA LEU A 564 10.62 -9.64 32.85
C LEU A 564 12.04 -9.13 33.11
N THR A 565 12.18 -7.90 33.60
CA THR A 565 13.45 -7.13 33.67
C THR A 565 14.12 -6.94 32.31
N TYR A 566 15.04 -5.97 32.20
CA TYR A 566 15.69 -5.66 30.90
C TYR A 566 16.55 -6.82 30.38
N GLU A 567 17.03 -7.71 31.26
CA GLU A 567 17.84 -8.88 30.90
C GLU A 567 17.03 -10.03 30.29
N GLY A 568 15.73 -10.10 30.58
CA GLY A 568 14.82 -11.11 30.04
C GLY A 568 14.31 -10.82 28.62
N LEU A 569 14.58 -9.61 28.11
CA LEU A 569 14.10 -9.12 26.82
C LEU A 569 15.23 -9.11 25.79
N ARG A 570 15.06 -9.87 24.71
CA ARG A 570 15.99 -9.90 23.57
C ARG A 570 15.37 -9.26 22.35
N ASP A 571 16.19 -8.70 21.46
CA ASP A 571 15.70 -8.23 20.17
C ASP A 571 15.13 -9.42 19.37
N GLY A 572 13.95 -9.22 18.78
CA GLY A 572 13.20 -10.29 18.10
C GLY A 572 12.21 -11.06 18.98
N ASP A 573 12.18 -10.83 20.30
CA ASP A 573 11.11 -11.37 21.15
C ASP A 573 9.79 -10.61 20.93
N VAL A 574 8.66 -11.30 21.12
CA VAL A 574 7.33 -10.68 21.13
C VAL A 574 6.51 -11.25 22.27
N ILE A 575 5.90 -10.38 23.06
CA ILE A 575 5.15 -10.71 24.27
C ILE A 575 3.66 -10.57 24.01
N LEU A 576 2.89 -11.56 24.44
CA LEU A 576 1.42 -11.56 24.47
C LEU A 576 0.92 -11.44 25.92
N CYS A 577 -0.03 -10.54 26.14
CA CYS A 577 -0.70 -10.38 27.42
C CYS A 577 -2.12 -9.80 27.25
N ASN A 578 -3.02 -10.19 28.14
CA ASN A 578 -4.41 -9.70 28.22
C ASN A 578 -4.97 -9.74 29.66
N HIS A 579 -4.21 -10.30 30.60
CA HIS A 579 -4.68 -10.48 31.97
C HIS A 579 -4.83 -9.11 32.67
N PRO A 580 -5.91 -8.86 33.45
CA PRO A 580 -6.13 -7.57 34.12
C PRO A 580 -4.98 -7.14 35.04
N LYS A 581 -4.37 -8.08 35.76
CA LYS A 581 -3.14 -7.86 36.55
C LYS A 581 -1.97 -7.28 35.74
N ALA A 582 -1.91 -7.56 34.43
CA ALA A 582 -0.90 -7.05 33.51
C ALA A 582 -1.43 -5.85 32.69
N GLY A 583 -2.46 -5.14 33.13
CA GLY A 583 -3.02 -3.97 32.44
C GLY A 583 -3.98 -4.28 31.29
N GLY A 584 -4.44 -5.53 31.18
CA GLY A 584 -5.54 -5.89 30.28
C GLY A 584 -6.86 -5.26 30.69
N SER A 585 -7.65 -4.81 29.71
CA SER A 585 -9.01 -4.26 29.92
C SER A 585 -10.03 -5.36 30.13
N HIS A 586 -10.06 -6.31 29.20
CA HIS A 586 -10.88 -7.51 29.26
C HIS A 586 -10.14 -8.63 28.50
N LEU A 587 -10.49 -9.90 28.74
CA LEU A 587 -9.68 -11.01 28.21
C LEU A 587 -9.60 -11.08 26.67
N PRO A 588 -10.66 -10.85 25.89
CA PRO A 588 -10.52 -10.89 24.43
C PRO A 588 -9.58 -9.84 23.81
N ASP A 589 -9.16 -8.83 24.58
CA ASP A 589 -8.19 -7.82 24.13
C ASP A 589 -6.75 -8.33 24.29
N PHE A 590 -6.23 -8.97 23.24
CA PHE A 590 -4.86 -9.43 23.20
C PHE A 590 -3.91 -8.28 22.89
N THR A 591 -3.03 -7.97 23.84
CA THR A 591 -1.98 -6.96 23.70
C THR A 591 -0.67 -7.64 23.31
N VAL A 592 -0.14 -7.26 22.15
CA VAL A 592 1.11 -7.78 21.59
C VAL A 592 2.17 -6.69 21.66
N ILE A 593 3.26 -6.96 22.36
CA ILE A 593 4.34 -6.01 22.66
C ILE A 593 5.66 -6.51 22.08
N THR A 594 6.35 -5.65 21.36
CA THR A 594 7.68 -5.92 20.78
C THR A 594 8.70 -4.96 21.37
N PRO A 595 9.65 -5.44 22.21
CA PRO A 595 10.74 -4.62 22.72
C PRO A 595 11.72 -4.23 21.61
N ARG A 596 12.26 -3.00 21.67
CA ARG A 596 13.38 -2.52 20.86
C ARG A 596 14.40 -1.83 21.77
N PRO A 597 15.67 -1.66 21.35
CA PRO A 597 16.72 -1.11 22.21
C PRO A 597 16.44 0.26 22.86
N ALA A 598 15.56 1.08 22.28
CA ALA A 598 15.27 2.45 22.73
C ALA A 598 13.79 2.72 23.06
N PHE A 599 12.86 1.82 22.72
CA PHE A 599 11.42 2.02 22.90
C PHE A 599 10.66 0.69 22.81
N PHE A 600 9.37 0.70 23.12
CA PHE A 600 8.47 -0.44 22.96
C PHE A 600 7.40 -0.11 21.93
N VAL A 601 7.02 -1.11 21.13
CA VAL A 601 5.88 -1.03 20.22
C VAL A 601 4.82 -1.98 20.71
N ALA A 602 3.58 -1.51 20.84
CA ALA A 602 2.48 -2.32 21.30
C ALA A 602 1.23 -2.07 20.44
N ASN A 603 0.44 -3.11 20.23
CA ASN A 603 -0.91 -2.99 19.70
C ASN A 603 -1.85 -3.93 20.45
N ARG A 604 -3.16 -3.66 20.35
CA ARG A 604 -4.21 -4.42 21.00
C ARG A 604 -5.28 -4.79 19.99
N GLY A 605 -5.57 -6.08 19.88
CA GLY A 605 -6.56 -6.66 18.97
C GLY A 605 -7.69 -7.30 19.76
N HIS A 606 -8.94 -7.06 19.34
CA HIS A 606 -10.12 -7.63 19.97
C HIS A 606 -10.52 -8.93 19.27
N HIS A 607 -10.28 -10.06 19.93
CA HIS A 607 -10.60 -11.38 19.42
C HIS A 607 -12.08 -11.71 19.67
N ALA A 608 -12.78 -12.24 18.67
CA ALA A 608 -14.21 -12.53 18.76
C ALA A 608 -14.55 -13.65 19.74
N ASP A 609 -13.68 -14.66 19.84
CA ASP A 609 -13.79 -15.79 20.76
C ASP A 609 -12.38 -16.22 21.17
N ILE A 610 -12.21 -16.48 22.47
CA ILE A 610 -10.95 -16.94 23.10
C ILE A 610 -11.20 -18.14 24.03
N GLY A 611 -12.30 -18.85 23.81
CA GLY A 611 -12.83 -19.88 24.70
C GLY A 611 -13.63 -19.31 25.87
N GLY A 612 -13.96 -20.17 26.84
CA GLY A 612 -14.79 -19.83 28.00
C GLY A 612 -16.19 -20.45 27.94
N LEU A 613 -17.07 -19.99 28.84
CA LEU A 613 -18.39 -20.58 29.10
C LEU A 613 -19.35 -20.45 27.91
N VAL A 614 -19.39 -19.29 27.27
CA VAL A 614 -20.33 -18.96 26.18
C VAL A 614 -19.54 -18.53 24.94
N PRO A 615 -19.99 -18.86 23.71
CA PRO A 615 -19.42 -18.30 22.50
C PRO A 615 -19.51 -16.76 22.48
N GLY A 616 -18.41 -16.10 22.11
CA GLY A 616 -18.34 -14.63 22.01
C GLY A 616 -17.39 -13.98 23.03
N SER A 617 -17.27 -12.65 22.96
CA SER A 617 -16.23 -11.90 23.68
C SER A 617 -16.58 -11.48 25.11
N MET A 618 -17.85 -11.52 25.51
CA MET A 618 -18.29 -11.06 26.83
C MET A 618 -19.36 -11.99 27.43
N PRO A 619 -18.97 -13.12 28.06
CA PRO A 619 -19.91 -14.02 28.70
C PRO A 619 -20.57 -13.35 29.93
N PRO A 620 -21.89 -13.09 29.94
CA PRO A 620 -22.55 -12.30 30.98
C PRO A 620 -22.72 -13.03 32.31
N HIS A 621 -22.48 -14.35 32.34
CA HIS A 621 -22.67 -15.22 33.50
C HIS A 621 -21.37 -15.72 34.12
N SER A 622 -20.22 -15.20 33.66
CA SER A 622 -18.94 -15.54 34.26
C SER A 622 -18.84 -15.01 35.68
N THR A 623 -18.46 -15.89 36.61
CA THR A 623 -18.23 -15.59 38.04
C THR A 623 -16.75 -15.63 38.41
N SER A 624 -15.90 -16.14 37.51
CA SER A 624 -14.45 -16.15 37.63
C SER A 624 -13.78 -15.89 36.28
N LEU A 625 -12.55 -15.33 36.31
CA LEU A 625 -11.76 -15.06 35.09
C LEU A 625 -11.51 -16.32 34.24
N SER A 626 -11.36 -17.48 34.88
CA SER A 626 -11.16 -18.76 34.18
C SER A 626 -12.37 -19.18 33.33
N GLN A 627 -13.56 -18.63 33.60
CA GLN A 627 -14.78 -18.87 32.81
C GLN A 627 -14.91 -17.91 31.63
N GLU A 628 -14.16 -16.80 31.62
CA GLU A 628 -14.21 -15.79 30.55
C GLU A 628 -13.37 -16.16 29.32
N GLY A 629 -12.35 -17.00 29.47
CA GLY A 629 -11.53 -17.49 28.37
C GLY A 629 -10.03 -17.54 28.66
N ALA A 630 -9.23 -17.62 27.61
CA ALA A 630 -7.78 -17.70 27.72
C ALA A 630 -7.15 -16.42 28.32
N ALA A 631 -6.26 -16.58 29.30
CA ALA A 631 -5.60 -15.47 30.00
C ALA A 631 -4.08 -15.62 30.01
N PHE A 632 -3.39 -14.52 29.71
CA PHE A 632 -1.95 -14.39 29.51
C PHE A 632 -1.45 -13.22 30.36
N ILE A 633 -0.63 -13.51 31.37
CA ILE A 633 0.04 -12.49 32.19
C ILE A 633 1.28 -11.95 31.45
N SER A 634 2.15 -12.86 31.04
CA SER A 634 3.32 -12.58 30.22
C SER A 634 3.71 -13.86 29.50
N PHE A 635 3.55 -13.88 28.18
CA PHE A 635 3.86 -15.04 27.35
C PHE A 635 4.73 -14.62 26.18
N LYS A 636 5.90 -15.25 25.99
CA LYS A 636 6.74 -15.04 24.80
C LYS A 636 6.09 -15.75 23.60
N LEU A 637 5.31 -15.00 22.85
CA LEU A 637 4.65 -15.47 21.63
C LEU A 637 5.66 -15.72 20.52
N VAL A 638 6.70 -14.88 20.45
CA VAL A 638 7.89 -15.11 19.65
C VAL A 638 9.09 -15.08 20.59
N GLU A 639 9.94 -16.10 20.49
CA GLU A 639 11.18 -16.21 21.25
C GLU A 639 12.33 -16.37 20.25
N GLU A 640 13.27 -15.42 20.25
CA GLU A 640 14.40 -15.39 19.32
C GLU A 640 13.99 -15.52 17.83
N GLY A 641 12.89 -14.87 17.45
CA GLY A 641 12.36 -14.91 16.08
C GLY A 641 11.56 -16.18 15.71
N ARG A 642 11.32 -17.11 16.65
CA ARG A 642 10.50 -18.32 16.43
C ARG A 642 9.12 -18.18 17.06
N PHE A 643 8.07 -18.30 16.25
CA PHE A 643 6.68 -18.25 16.70
C PHE A 643 6.28 -19.54 17.45
N GLN A 644 5.82 -19.39 18.70
CA GLN A 644 5.54 -20.51 19.61
C GLN A 644 4.13 -21.09 19.40
N GLU A 645 3.81 -21.58 18.19
CA GLU A 645 2.45 -22.01 17.80
C GLU A 645 1.87 -23.11 18.71
N ALA A 646 2.63 -24.17 18.98
CA ALA A 646 2.14 -25.28 19.80
C ALA A 646 1.74 -24.83 21.22
N LYS A 647 2.56 -23.99 21.85
CA LYS A 647 2.30 -23.48 23.20
C LYS A 647 1.11 -22.52 23.24
N VAL A 648 0.99 -21.61 22.27
CA VAL A 648 -0.17 -20.69 22.24
C VAL A 648 -1.47 -21.44 21.96
N VAL A 649 -1.44 -22.49 21.11
CA VAL A 649 -2.60 -23.36 20.87
C VAL A 649 -3.02 -24.09 22.15
N GLU A 650 -2.07 -24.62 22.91
CA GLU A 650 -2.33 -25.25 24.21
C GLU A 650 -3.01 -24.26 25.17
N LEU A 651 -2.44 -23.06 25.31
CA LEU A 651 -2.98 -22.01 26.21
C LEU A 651 -4.35 -21.48 25.78
N LEU A 652 -4.62 -21.37 24.48
CA LEU A 652 -5.93 -20.98 23.95
C LEU A 652 -6.99 -22.08 24.15
N ASN A 653 -6.57 -23.33 24.28
CA ASN A 653 -7.46 -24.46 24.57
C ASN A 653 -7.58 -24.77 26.07
N ALA A 654 -6.67 -24.25 26.90
CA ALA A 654 -6.69 -24.44 28.35
C ALA A 654 -8.02 -24.11 29.05
N PRO A 655 -8.86 -23.14 28.60
CA PRO A 655 -10.18 -22.92 29.18
C PRO A 655 -11.10 -24.15 29.13
N ALA A 656 -10.87 -25.10 28.22
CA ALA A 656 -11.61 -26.37 28.16
C ALA A 656 -11.46 -27.23 29.43
N ASN A 657 -10.41 -26.99 30.23
CA ASN A 657 -10.18 -27.71 31.49
C ASN A 657 -11.11 -27.23 32.62
N VAL A 658 -11.83 -26.12 32.43
CA VAL A 658 -12.80 -25.59 33.38
C VAL A 658 -14.18 -26.22 33.09
N PRO A 659 -14.88 -26.77 34.10
CA PRO A 659 -16.20 -27.38 33.89
C PRO A 659 -17.18 -26.44 33.17
N GLY A 660 -17.78 -26.93 32.09
CA GLY A 660 -18.75 -26.17 31.27
C GLY A 660 -18.14 -25.16 30.30
N CYS A 661 -16.81 -25.00 30.28
CA CYS A 661 -16.12 -24.11 29.35
C CYS A 661 -15.57 -24.87 28.14
N SER A 662 -15.42 -24.16 27.02
CA SER A 662 -14.73 -24.65 25.83
C SER A 662 -13.39 -23.96 25.69
N GLY A 663 -12.43 -24.61 25.02
CA GLY A 663 -11.30 -23.92 24.42
C GLY A 663 -11.77 -22.97 23.32
N THR A 664 -10.86 -22.20 22.75
CA THR A 664 -11.21 -21.30 21.64
C THR A 664 -11.92 -22.03 20.52
N ARG A 665 -13.05 -21.47 20.09
CA ARG A 665 -13.88 -22.01 19.00
C ARG A 665 -13.34 -21.57 17.63
N ASN A 666 -12.52 -20.51 17.60
CA ASN A 666 -11.97 -19.88 16.39
C ASN A 666 -10.44 -19.85 16.41
N LEU A 667 -9.81 -21.01 16.68
CA LEU A 667 -8.36 -21.12 16.81
C LEU A 667 -7.59 -20.58 15.59
N SER A 668 -8.07 -20.87 14.38
CA SER A 668 -7.43 -20.43 13.13
C SER A 668 -7.38 -18.90 13.02
N ASP A 669 -8.48 -18.23 13.39
CA ASP A 669 -8.59 -16.78 13.37
C ASP A 669 -7.70 -16.17 14.43
N ASN A 670 -7.72 -16.72 15.65
CA ASN A 670 -6.87 -16.24 16.74
C ASN A 670 -5.38 -16.28 16.37
N LEU A 671 -4.91 -17.39 15.80
CA LEU A 671 -3.51 -17.52 15.39
C LEU A 671 -3.16 -16.53 14.27
N SER A 672 -4.04 -16.35 13.30
CA SER A 672 -3.79 -15.46 12.17
C SER A 672 -3.81 -13.98 12.59
N ASP A 673 -4.72 -13.62 13.48
CA ASP A 673 -4.80 -12.28 14.06
C ASP A 673 -3.58 -11.96 14.91
N LEU A 674 -3.11 -12.89 15.75
CA LEU A 674 -1.87 -12.73 16.52
C LEU A 674 -0.65 -12.52 15.61
N ARG A 675 -0.59 -13.25 14.48
CA ARG A 675 0.47 -13.04 13.47
C ARG A 675 0.37 -11.67 12.80
N ALA A 676 -0.85 -11.20 12.51
CA ALA A 676 -1.07 -9.86 11.99
C ALA A 676 -0.61 -8.78 12.98
N GLN A 677 -0.84 -8.98 14.28
CA GLN A 677 -0.36 -8.09 15.34
C GLN A 677 1.17 -8.04 15.44
N ILE A 678 1.84 -9.19 15.29
CA ILE A 678 3.31 -9.25 15.23
C ILE A 678 3.84 -8.44 14.03
N ALA A 679 3.25 -8.68 12.85
CA ALA A 679 3.64 -8.02 11.60
C ALA A 679 3.50 -6.49 11.70
N ALA A 680 2.40 -6.03 12.29
CA ALA A 680 2.15 -4.61 12.48
C ALA A 680 3.20 -3.93 13.37
N ASN A 681 3.64 -4.60 14.45
CA ASN A 681 4.69 -4.07 15.32
C ASN A 681 6.07 -3.99 14.63
N GLN A 682 6.37 -4.93 13.74
CA GLN A 682 7.66 -4.99 13.06
C GLN A 682 7.78 -4.02 11.90
N LYS A 683 6.67 -3.71 11.23
CA LYS A 683 6.62 -2.78 10.09
C LYS A 683 6.77 -1.31 10.51
N VAL A 684 6.90 -1.04 11.81
CA VAL A 684 7.21 0.29 12.35
C VAL A 684 8.68 0.65 12.08
N PHE A 685 8.91 1.44 11.03
CA PHE A 685 10.22 2.00 10.69
C PHE A 685 10.58 3.20 11.59
N LEU A 686 10.80 2.96 12.89
CA LEU A 686 11.24 4.01 13.83
C LEU A 686 12.76 4.26 13.79
N ASN A 687 13.53 3.51 12.99
CA ASN A 687 14.98 3.75 12.83
C ASN A 687 15.29 5.17 12.32
N ALA A 688 14.38 5.81 11.57
CA ALA A 688 14.52 7.21 11.17
C ALA A 688 14.33 8.19 12.35
N PHE A 689 13.55 7.84 13.38
CA PHE A 689 13.23 8.71 14.51
C PHE A 689 14.43 8.90 15.44
N VAL A 690 15.14 7.82 15.74
CA VAL A 690 16.33 7.82 16.61
C VAL A 690 17.57 8.33 15.88
N SER A 691 17.70 8.07 14.57
CA SER A 691 18.90 8.44 13.79
C SER A 691 18.90 9.89 13.31
N THR A 692 17.74 10.50 13.04
CA THR A 692 17.67 11.88 12.54
C THR A 692 17.71 12.94 13.63
N ARG A 693 17.30 12.61 14.87
CA ARG A 693 17.33 13.54 16.01
C ARG A 693 17.68 12.77 17.27
N GLY A 694 18.96 12.80 17.66
CA GLY A 694 19.51 12.08 18.81
C GLY A 694 19.03 12.64 20.16
N GLY A 695 17.75 12.48 20.45
CA GLY A 695 17.14 12.78 21.73
C GLY A 695 16.57 11.51 22.36
N CYS A 696 16.98 11.25 23.60
CA CYS A 696 16.33 10.28 24.46
C CYS A 696 14.90 10.75 24.72
N LEU A 697 13.90 9.98 24.29
CA LEU A 697 12.52 10.20 24.70
C LEU A 697 12.29 9.41 25.99
N ILE A 698 12.24 10.10 27.11
CA ILE A 698 11.65 9.60 28.35
C ILE A 698 10.23 10.18 28.36
N THR A 699 9.23 9.33 28.14
CA THR A 699 7.84 9.61 28.52
C THR A 699 7.60 9.18 29.95
#